data_AF-A0A9E1IDM1-F1
#
_entry.id   AF-A0A9E1IDM1-F1
#
_cell.length_a   1.000
_cell.length_b   1.000
_cell.length_c   1.000
_cell.angle_alpha   90.00
_cell.angle_beta   90.00
_cell.angle_gamma   90.00
#
_symmetry.space_group_name_H-M   'P 1'
#
loop_
_entity.id
_entity.type
_entity.pdbx_description
1 polymer ?
#
loop_
_entity_poly.entity_id
_entity_poly.type
_entity_poly.pdbx_seq_one_letter_code
_entity_poly.pdbx_strand_id
1 'polypeptide(L)'
;MNRDRLPWILLALVMVAGGVGWYAGHDDSLPSEKHPEETIFEVAELADKTNIQAAFALARSPIDAEESAQSVLAQFEGRQTFLCAYSLAKPVHCGAGSADNLAESIRGAAKELATKNVDLDEARLKLDFVVWSQPTELSLKESDNWSVAGTIGYFAQRDDQYAFVTPAEVIGLGIYDENEGMGRGVSKKMLAQTLRDRNEALFEPQPAFSLTRFRATSWVEVTDGGGDVVRLYRTHKFEWDSLEADHLLQRSVLAADYLLAATAPNGKIRYHYDPRDDQSESSYNLIRHAGTIYSVLMAYQRTGFEPYRKSAEASIEYLFKKSRRDERQGPWGGGDSMYVVEGSSIKLGGAGLGLLALVQHMESTGDREKYLDEARAYARFLVSQQKEDGEFHSYAPQELGGTAKDRVSIYYPGEAILGLARMYVVDPDPLWRDTAVRGANWLIKVRDAGKSHQQLANDHWLMIALSYLYEETRDPLYLSHSLAIARAVQYQQEKNRFRYKAHRDYRGGYYNPPRSTPAATRAEGLVAVLDTCAIAGEECAYVREVLAETVIHMNLSQYTPELVWWMPNRAVTLGAFNGGIYDVEVRNDYVQHAMSALLGMERHLAQSQERELPGGPSWSRKIAQSEGFPGLEQQEIKGLRRWTEEIRPTTAWEVDDGANQAPETAP
;
A
#
# COMPACT_ATOMS: atom_id res chain seq x y z
N MET A 1 9.87 6.34 -42.19
CA MET A 1 10.60 7.62 -42.21
C MET A 1 10.96 7.98 -40.78
N ASN A 2 12.25 8.07 -40.51
CA ASN A 2 12.84 8.44 -39.21
C ASN A 2 12.26 9.74 -38.65
N ARG A 3 11.95 9.73 -37.36
CA ARG A 3 12.01 10.91 -36.48
C ARG A 3 12.50 10.48 -35.10
N ASP A 4 13.48 11.22 -34.65
CA ASP A 4 14.37 10.93 -33.55
C ASP A 4 13.66 10.86 -32.20
N ARG A 5 13.96 9.80 -31.44
CA ARG A 5 13.58 9.65 -30.03
C ARG A 5 14.63 10.34 -29.17
N LEU A 6 14.30 11.51 -28.63
CA LEU A 6 15.02 12.07 -27.48
C LEU A 6 14.71 11.23 -26.22
N PRO A 7 15.69 10.97 -25.34
CA PRO A 7 15.46 10.25 -24.09
C PRO A 7 14.82 11.19 -23.06
N TRP A 8 13.61 10.84 -22.63
CA TRP A 8 12.89 11.53 -21.56
C TRP A 8 13.50 11.14 -20.21
N ILE A 9 14.23 12.08 -19.61
CA ILE A 9 14.67 12.00 -18.21
C ILE A 9 13.49 12.48 -17.35
N LEU A 10 12.72 11.54 -16.79
CA LEU A 10 11.77 11.82 -15.72
C LEU A 10 12.56 12.08 -14.43
N LEU A 11 12.74 13.36 -14.13
CA LEU A 11 13.17 13.81 -12.81
C LEU A 11 12.04 13.50 -11.82
N ALA A 12 12.30 12.63 -10.86
CA ALA A 12 11.51 12.52 -9.64
C ALA A 12 11.61 13.84 -8.85
N LEU A 13 10.75 14.79 -9.21
CA LEU A 13 10.59 16.06 -8.53
C LEU A 13 9.70 15.83 -7.31
N VAL A 14 10.37 15.72 -6.16
CA VAL A 14 9.78 15.97 -4.85
C VAL A 14 9.15 17.37 -4.90
N MET A 15 7.82 17.46 -4.95
CA MET A 15 7.11 18.71 -4.70
C MET A 15 7.23 19.06 -3.20
N VAL A 16 8.34 19.72 -2.87
CA VAL A 16 8.38 20.70 -1.78
C VAL A 16 7.92 22.02 -2.39
N ALA A 17 6.67 22.37 -2.15
CA ALA A 17 6.19 23.73 -2.28
C ALA A 17 5.36 24.04 -1.03
N GLY A 18 6.06 24.58 -0.01
CA GLY A 18 5.42 25.39 1.00
C GLY A 18 4.89 26.65 0.32
N GLY A 19 3.60 26.68 0.06
CA GLY A 19 2.87 27.86 -0.37
C GLY A 19 1.73 28.09 0.61
N VAL A 20 1.85 29.16 1.39
CA VAL A 20 0.75 29.71 2.20
C VAL A 20 -0.31 30.21 1.23
N GLY A 21 -1.25 29.33 0.86
CA GLY A 21 -2.38 29.61 -0.02
C GLY A 21 -3.67 29.69 0.78
N TRP A 22 -4.32 30.84 0.71
CA TRP A 22 -5.52 31.23 1.43
C TRP A 22 -6.66 30.20 1.36
N TYR A 23 -7.05 29.63 2.51
CA TYR A 23 -8.34 28.98 2.69
C TYR A 23 -9.41 30.06 2.85
N ALA A 24 -10.10 30.40 1.76
CA ALA A 24 -11.36 31.12 1.84
C ALA A 24 -12.46 30.15 2.31
N GLY A 25 -13.29 30.60 3.25
CA GLY A 25 -14.21 29.79 4.05
C GLY A 25 -15.07 28.82 3.23
N HIS A 26 -15.29 27.63 3.79
CA HIS A 26 -16.25 26.66 3.29
C HIS A 26 -17.44 26.59 4.24
N ASP A 27 -18.61 26.61 3.62
CA ASP A 27 -19.96 26.49 4.14
C ASP A 27 -20.15 25.14 4.87
N ASP A 28 -20.61 25.19 6.12
CA ASP A 28 -20.85 24.04 7.02
C ASP A 28 -22.15 23.25 6.70
N SER A 29 -22.78 23.46 5.53
CA SER A 29 -23.99 22.72 5.15
C SER A 29 -23.74 21.22 4.90
N LEU A 30 -24.73 20.39 5.23
CA LEU A 30 -24.70 18.94 5.04
C LEU A 30 -24.50 18.60 3.54
N PRO A 31 -23.55 17.71 3.17
CA PRO A 31 -23.25 17.38 1.77
C PRO A 31 -24.46 16.88 0.96
N SER A 32 -25.44 16.26 1.63
CA SER A 32 -26.56 15.57 0.98
C SER A 32 -27.54 16.48 0.23
N GLU A 33 -27.64 17.76 0.57
CA GLU A 33 -28.59 18.69 -0.10
C GLU A 33 -27.97 19.42 -1.30
N LYS A 34 -26.65 19.61 -1.32
CA LYS A 34 -25.95 20.33 -2.41
C LYS A 34 -25.19 19.41 -3.37
N HIS A 35 -24.83 18.20 -2.94
CA HIS A 35 -24.07 17.22 -3.72
C HIS A 35 -24.69 15.81 -3.62
N PRO A 36 -25.90 15.58 -4.20
CA PRO A 36 -26.53 14.26 -4.21
C PRO A 36 -25.62 13.18 -4.83
N GLU A 37 -24.75 13.57 -5.76
CA GLU A 37 -23.72 12.74 -6.37
C GLU A 37 -22.64 12.24 -5.39
N GLU A 38 -22.60 12.69 -4.14
CA GLU A 38 -21.68 12.23 -3.09
C GLU A 38 -22.37 11.28 -2.09
N THR A 39 -23.71 11.24 -2.05
CA THR A 39 -24.51 10.47 -1.08
C THR A 39 -24.43 8.96 -1.32
N ILE A 40 -24.15 8.16 -0.29
CA ILE A 40 -24.26 6.70 -0.36
C ILE A 40 -25.75 6.34 -0.39
N PHE A 41 -26.22 5.82 -1.52
CA PHE A 41 -27.59 5.33 -1.66
C PHE A 41 -27.64 3.87 -1.24
N GLU A 42 -28.18 3.60 -0.05
CA GLU A 42 -28.40 2.24 0.43
C GLU A 42 -29.81 1.78 0.09
N VAL A 43 -29.87 0.63 -0.58
CA VAL A 43 -31.10 -0.08 -0.92
C VAL A 43 -31.01 -1.42 -0.20
N ALA A 44 -31.86 -1.64 0.81
CA ALA A 44 -31.69 -2.70 1.79
C ALA A 44 -31.60 -4.09 1.16
N GLU A 45 -32.43 -4.38 0.17
CA GLU A 45 -32.44 -5.65 -0.55
C GLU A 45 -31.17 -5.90 -1.36
N LEU A 46 -30.47 -4.85 -1.81
CA LEU A 46 -29.21 -4.92 -2.55
C LEU A 46 -27.97 -4.93 -1.63
N ALA A 47 -28.17 -4.63 -0.34
CA ALA A 47 -27.14 -4.73 0.69
C ALA A 47 -27.16 -6.11 1.38
N ASP A 48 -28.26 -6.86 1.27
CA ASP A 48 -28.40 -8.20 1.84
C ASP A 48 -27.62 -9.26 1.05
N LYS A 49 -26.63 -9.88 1.69
CA LYS A 49 -25.76 -10.87 1.04
C LYS A 49 -26.51 -12.11 0.53
N THR A 50 -27.60 -12.52 1.19
CA THR A 50 -28.39 -13.69 0.78
C THR A 50 -29.12 -13.42 -0.54
N ASN A 51 -29.74 -12.23 -0.66
CA ASN A 51 -30.36 -11.79 -1.91
C ASN A 51 -29.33 -11.71 -3.03
N ILE A 52 -28.14 -11.20 -2.75
CA ILE A 52 -27.08 -11.10 -3.76
C ILE A 52 -26.55 -12.47 -4.17
N GLN A 53 -26.39 -13.42 -3.25
CA GLN A 53 -26.04 -14.80 -3.60
C GLN A 53 -27.11 -15.41 -4.53
N ALA A 54 -28.39 -15.15 -4.28
CA ALA A 54 -29.47 -15.56 -5.19
C ALA A 54 -29.37 -14.85 -6.57
N ALA A 55 -28.90 -13.61 -6.61
CA ALA A 55 -28.71 -12.86 -7.86
C ALA A 55 -27.58 -13.44 -8.71
N PHE A 56 -26.46 -13.82 -8.10
CA PHE A 56 -25.36 -14.50 -8.80
C PHE A 56 -25.78 -15.90 -9.26
N ALA A 57 -26.51 -16.66 -8.43
CA ALA A 57 -27.07 -17.95 -8.84
C ALA A 57 -27.98 -17.81 -10.07
N LEU A 58 -28.87 -16.80 -10.08
CA LEU A 58 -29.73 -16.50 -11.22
C LEU A 58 -28.94 -16.05 -12.47
N ALA A 59 -27.88 -15.26 -12.29
CA ALA A 59 -27.02 -14.81 -13.39
C ALA A 59 -26.23 -15.96 -14.04
N ARG A 60 -25.90 -17.01 -13.27
CA ARG A 60 -25.20 -18.22 -13.74
C ARG A 60 -26.13 -19.30 -14.27
N SER A 61 -27.43 -19.28 -13.95
CA SER A 61 -28.33 -20.35 -14.35
C SER A 61 -28.66 -20.30 -15.85
N PRO A 62 -28.95 -21.44 -16.51
CA PRO A 62 -29.21 -21.49 -17.94
C PRO A 62 -30.31 -20.49 -18.36
N ILE A 63 -30.11 -19.83 -19.50
CA ILE A 63 -31.02 -18.77 -19.98
C ILE A 63 -32.46 -19.27 -20.16
N ASP A 64 -32.63 -20.52 -20.56
CA ASP A 64 -33.93 -21.14 -20.82
C ASP A 64 -34.59 -21.74 -19.55
N ALA A 65 -33.98 -21.60 -18.37
CA ALA A 65 -34.58 -22.06 -17.13
C ALA A 65 -35.70 -21.10 -16.69
N GLU A 66 -36.93 -21.61 -16.55
CA GLU A 66 -38.15 -20.91 -16.07
C GLU A 66 -38.03 -20.33 -14.63
N GLU A 67 -36.84 -20.36 -14.02
CA GLU A 67 -36.56 -20.05 -12.61
C GLU A 67 -36.73 -18.58 -12.22
N SER A 68 -36.88 -17.64 -13.16
CA SER A 68 -36.92 -16.21 -12.83
C SER A 68 -38.16 -15.80 -12.02
N ALA A 69 -39.33 -16.38 -12.31
CA ALA A 69 -40.59 -16.07 -11.64
C ALA A 69 -40.68 -16.64 -10.21
N GLN A 70 -39.86 -17.63 -9.87
CA GLN A 70 -39.83 -18.27 -8.55
C GLN A 70 -38.73 -17.71 -7.63
N SER A 71 -37.87 -16.85 -8.16
CA SER A 71 -36.82 -16.20 -7.37
C SER A 71 -37.41 -15.21 -6.38
N VAL A 72 -36.87 -15.18 -5.16
CA VAL A 72 -37.15 -14.12 -4.16
C VAL A 72 -36.90 -12.73 -4.75
N LEU A 73 -36.06 -12.62 -5.77
CA LEU A 73 -35.72 -11.37 -6.44
C LEU A 73 -36.86 -10.79 -7.28
N ALA A 74 -37.85 -11.59 -7.68
CA ALA A 74 -38.99 -11.13 -8.46
C ALA A 74 -39.92 -10.19 -7.66
N GLN A 75 -39.82 -10.21 -6.32
CA GLN A 75 -40.58 -9.31 -5.45
C GLN A 75 -39.98 -7.90 -5.34
N PHE A 76 -38.73 -7.72 -5.79
CA PHE A 76 -38.02 -6.44 -5.71
C PHE A 76 -38.17 -5.65 -7.00
N GLU A 77 -38.22 -4.32 -6.86
CA GLU A 77 -38.34 -3.38 -7.98
C GLU A 77 -37.18 -3.57 -8.97
N GLY A 78 -37.54 -3.67 -10.25
CA GLY A 78 -36.59 -3.79 -11.33
C GLY A 78 -35.82 -2.50 -11.58
N ARG A 79 -34.60 -2.66 -12.10
CA ARG A 79 -33.65 -1.56 -12.25
C ARG A 79 -32.59 -1.92 -13.26
N GLN A 80 -31.97 -0.89 -13.84
CA GLN A 80 -30.81 -1.08 -14.70
C GLN A 80 -29.73 -1.87 -13.96
N THR A 81 -29.37 -3.02 -14.52
CA THR A 81 -28.39 -3.96 -13.98
C THR A 81 -27.33 -4.20 -15.04
N PHE A 82 -26.06 -4.17 -14.64
CA PHE A 82 -24.95 -4.56 -15.49
C PHE A 82 -24.29 -5.81 -14.91
N LEU A 83 -24.05 -6.79 -15.78
CA LEU A 83 -23.35 -8.03 -15.44
C LEU A 83 -22.09 -8.12 -16.29
N CYS A 84 -20.92 -8.18 -15.66
CA CYS A 84 -19.64 -8.31 -16.35
C CYS A 84 -18.94 -9.60 -15.91
N ALA A 85 -18.32 -10.30 -16.86
CA ALA A 85 -17.50 -11.49 -16.62
C ALA A 85 -16.02 -11.17 -16.80
N TYR A 86 -15.23 -11.50 -15.77
CA TYR A 86 -13.79 -11.27 -15.69
C TYR A 86 -13.06 -12.61 -15.61
N SER A 87 -12.44 -13.01 -16.71
CA SER A 87 -11.50 -14.14 -16.79
C SER A 87 -10.06 -13.64 -16.90
N LEU A 88 -9.08 -14.54 -16.79
CA LEU A 88 -7.66 -14.21 -16.96
C LEU A 88 -7.33 -13.79 -18.41
N ALA A 89 -8.15 -14.19 -19.38
CA ALA A 89 -8.01 -13.79 -20.78
C ALA A 89 -8.87 -12.55 -21.07
N LYS A 90 -8.25 -11.45 -21.52
CA LYS A 90 -8.99 -10.30 -22.09
C LYS A 90 -9.57 -10.67 -23.46
N PRO A 91 -10.74 -10.14 -23.86
CA PRO A 91 -11.44 -8.98 -23.28
C PRO A 91 -12.49 -9.29 -22.20
N VAL A 92 -12.79 -8.29 -21.36
CA VAL A 92 -13.93 -8.32 -20.41
C VAL A 92 -15.22 -8.20 -21.21
N HIS A 93 -16.18 -9.07 -20.90
CA HIS A 93 -17.49 -9.09 -21.55
C HIS A 93 -18.58 -8.73 -20.55
N CYS A 94 -19.55 -7.94 -20.99
CA CYS A 94 -20.68 -7.54 -20.16
C CYS A 94 -22.01 -7.61 -20.91
N GLY A 95 -23.10 -7.68 -20.15
CA GLY A 95 -24.47 -7.49 -20.59
C GLY A 95 -25.22 -6.52 -19.69
N ALA A 96 -26.30 -5.95 -20.21
CA ALA A 96 -27.16 -5.00 -19.51
C ALA A 96 -28.62 -5.50 -19.51
N GLY A 97 -29.34 -5.21 -18.44
CA GLY A 97 -30.76 -5.57 -18.36
C GLY A 97 -31.54 -4.57 -17.52
N SER A 98 -32.75 -4.26 -17.96
CA SER A 98 -33.69 -3.40 -17.26
C SER A 98 -35.10 -3.92 -17.53
N ALA A 99 -35.82 -4.29 -16.47
CA ALA A 99 -37.17 -4.83 -16.51
C ALA A 99 -37.98 -4.34 -15.31
N ASP A 100 -39.24 -4.76 -15.19
CA ASP A 100 -40.14 -4.33 -14.12
C ASP A 100 -39.78 -4.91 -12.73
N ASN A 101 -39.07 -6.04 -12.70
CA ASN A 101 -38.57 -6.65 -11.46
C ASN A 101 -37.07 -6.99 -11.57
N LEU A 102 -36.43 -7.17 -10.40
CA LEU A 102 -34.99 -7.38 -10.32
C LEU A 102 -34.54 -8.71 -10.95
N ALA A 103 -35.32 -9.78 -10.81
CA ALA A 103 -35.00 -11.09 -11.40
C ALA A 103 -34.92 -10.99 -12.93
N GLU A 104 -35.91 -10.35 -13.57
CA GLU A 104 -35.92 -10.14 -15.02
C GLU A 104 -34.83 -9.19 -15.49
N SER A 105 -34.45 -8.19 -14.68
CA SER A 105 -33.32 -7.29 -14.98
C SER A 105 -31.99 -8.06 -15.02
N ILE A 106 -31.77 -8.96 -14.06
CA ILE A 106 -30.59 -9.84 -14.03
C ILE A 106 -30.60 -10.82 -15.21
N ARG A 107 -31.76 -11.45 -15.50
CA ARG A 107 -31.91 -12.35 -16.65
C ARG A 107 -31.63 -11.66 -17.97
N GLY A 108 -32.09 -10.43 -18.15
CA GLY A 108 -31.77 -9.61 -19.32
C GLY A 108 -30.27 -9.43 -19.51
N ALA A 109 -29.56 -9.04 -18.43
CA ALA A 109 -28.11 -8.88 -18.46
C ALA A 109 -27.37 -10.21 -18.73
N ALA A 110 -27.81 -11.31 -18.13
CA ALA A 110 -27.23 -12.64 -18.35
C ALA A 110 -27.45 -13.15 -19.79
N LYS A 111 -28.66 -12.96 -20.34
CA LYS A 111 -28.99 -13.32 -21.72
C LYS A 111 -28.10 -12.59 -22.72
N GLU A 112 -27.84 -11.31 -22.47
CA GLU A 112 -26.95 -10.54 -23.30
C GLU A 112 -25.49 -10.96 -23.15
N LEU A 113 -25.00 -11.18 -21.92
CA LEU A 113 -23.65 -11.67 -21.68
C LEU A 113 -23.37 -12.98 -22.42
N ALA A 114 -24.34 -13.90 -22.45
CA ALA A 114 -24.18 -15.18 -23.15
C ALA A 114 -23.99 -15.03 -24.66
N THR A 115 -24.47 -13.95 -25.28
CA THR A 115 -24.21 -13.67 -26.71
C THR A 115 -22.71 -13.45 -27.00
N LYS A 116 -21.89 -13.23 -25.96
CA LYS A 116 -20.45 -13.02 -26.05
C LYS A 116 -19.63 -14.31 -25.93
N ASN A 117 -20.26 -15.48 -25.75
CA ASN A 117 -19.61 -16.79 -25.63
C ASN A 117 -18.50 -16.86 -24.56
N VAL A 118 -18.77 -16.29 -23.39
CA VAL A 118 -17.84 -16.33 -22.24
C VAL A 118 -17.92 -17.70 -21.56
N ASP A 119 -16.76 -18.27 -21.22
CA ASP A 119 -16.70 -19.40 -20.30
C ASP A 119 -16.94 -18.92 -18.87
N LEU A 120 -18.11 -19.25 -18.31
CA LEU A 120 -18.49 -18.83 -16.97
C LEU A 120 -17.79 -19.62 -15.86
N ASP A 121 -17.27 -20.81 -16.17
CA ASP A 121 -16.56 -21.64 -15.19
C ASP A 121 -15.15 -21.08 -14.92
N GLU A 122 -14.56 -20.37 -15.89
CA GLU A 122 -13.26 -19.69 -15.76
C GLU A 122 -13.37 -18.17 -15.47
N ALA A 123 -14.59 -17.66 -15.24
CA ALA A 123 -14.82 -16.24 -15.01
C ALA A 123 -15.37 -15.96 -13.61
N ARG A 124 -15.02 -14.78 -13.09
CA ARG A 124 -15.73 -14.13 -11.98
C ARG A 124 -16.76 -13.18 -12.53
N LEU A 125 -17.96 -13.25 -12.02
CA LEU A 125 -19.01 -12.30 -12.32
C LEU A 125 -18.93 -11.10 -11.39
N LYS A 126 -19.25 -9.93 -11.93
CA LYS A 126 -19.51 -8.69 -11.20
C LYS A 126 -20.88 -8.16 -11.58
N LEU A 127 -21.68 -7.82 -10.58
CA LEU A 127 -23.00 -7.24 -10.73
C LEU A 127 -23.00 -5.79 -10.22
N ASP A 128 -23.49 -4.87 -11.05
CA ASP A 128 -23.74 -3.48 -10.70
C ASP A 128 -25.24 -3.19 -10.79
N PHE A 129 -25.87 -2.92 -9.65
CA PHE A 129 -27.28 -2.55 -9.57
C PHE A 129 -27.41 -1.03 -9.46
N VAL A 130 -28.01 -0.38 -10.45
CA VAL A 130 -28.18 1.07 -10.44
C VAL A 130 -29.14 1.48 -9.32
N VAL A 131 -28.67 2.37 -8.44
CA VAL A 131 -29.43 2.91 -7.29
C VAL A 131 -29.72 4.40 -7.41
N TRP A 132 -29.01 5.08 -8.30
CA TRP A 132 -29.20 6.49 -8.61
C TRP A 132 -28.72 6.75 -10.03
N SER A 133 -29.41 7.62 -10.77
CA SER A 133 -28.98 8.05 -12.08
C SER A 133 -29.41 9.49 -12.38
N GLN A 134 -28.65 10.16 -13.24
CA GLN A 134 -28.93 11.52 -13.69
C GLN A 134 -28.47 11.71 -15.13
N PRO A 135 -29.34 12.19 -16.04
CA PRO A 135 -28.93 12.63 -17.37
C PRO A 135 -27.91 13.77 -17.31
N THR A 136 -26.93 13.75 -18.20
CA THR A 136 -25.87 14.74 -18.35
C THR A 136 -25.46 14.84 -19.81
N GLU A 137 -24.72 15.89 -20.17
CA GLU A 137 -24.09 16.02 -21.49
C GLU A 137 -22.58 15.88 -21.37
N LEU A 138 -21.97 15.10 -22.26
CA LEU A 138 -20.52 14.97 -22.31
C LEU A 138 -19.89 16.20 -22.99
N SER A 139 -19.52 17.20 -22.20
CA SER A 139 -18.65 18.29 -22.63
C SER A 139 -17.19 17.87 -22.56
N LEU A 140 -16.49 17.79 -23.69
CA LEU A 140 -15.05 17.49 -23.73
C LEU A 140 -14.17 18.60 -23.12
N LYS A 141 -14.77 19.74 -22.74
CA LYS A 141 -14.08 20.91 -22.14
C LYS A 141 -14.10 20.89 -20.62
N GLU A 142 -14.87 19.99 -20.00
CA GLU A 142 -15.09 19.95 -18.55
C GLU A 142 -14.64 18.61 -17.97
N SER A 143 -14.20 18.60 -16.71
CA SER A 143 -13.83 17.38 -15.98
C SER A 143 -14.67 17.24 -14.72
N ASP A 144 -15.07 16.01 -14.39
CA ASP A 144 -15.67 15.74 -13.08
C ASP A 144 -14.64 15.93 -11.95
N ASN A 145 -15.11 16.12 -10.72
CA ASN A 145 -14.23 16.11 -9.54
C ASN A 145 -13.57 14.72 -9.38
N TRP A 146 -12.31 14.67 -8.99
CA TRP A 146 -11.60 13.41 -8.77
C TRP A 146 -12.26 12.55 -7.67
N SER A 147 -12.99 13.16 -6.73
CA SER A 147 -13.70 12.44 -5.67
C SER A 147 -14.73 11.44 -6.20
N VAL A 148 -15.24 11.62 -7.43
CA VAL A 148 -16.25 10.75 -8.03
C VAL A 148 -15.68 9.56 -8.83
N ALA A 149 -14.37 9.48 -9.04
CA ALA A 149 -13.76 8.36 -9.77
C ALA A 149 -14.05 7.03 -9.06
N GLY A 150 -14.49 5.98 -9.74
CA GLY A 150 -14.84 4.74 -9.02
C GLY A 150 -16.18 4.74 -8.27
N THR A 151 -16.84 5.88 -8.08
CA THR A 151 -18.20 5.94 -7.47
C THR A 151 -19.29 6.22 -8.50
N ILE A 152 -18.93 6.77 -9.66
CA ILE A 152 -19.85 7.07 -10.76
C ILE A 152 -19.50 6.22 -11.99
N GLY A 153 -20.51 5.59 -12.56
CA GLY A 153 -20.49 4.98 -13.89
C GLY A 153 -21.19 5.86 -14.92
N TYR A 154 -21.05 5.51 -16.19
CA TYR A 154 -21.59 6.25 -17.32
C TYR A 154 -22.30 5.29 -18.28
N PHE A 155 -23.53 5.61 -18.67
CA PHE A 155 -24.35 4.84 -19.58
C PHE A 155 -24.79 5.74 -20.74
N ALA A 156 -24.63 5.24 -21.97
CA ALA A 156 -24.98 5.89 -23.22
C ALA A 156 -26.02 5.03 -23.92
N GLN A 157 -27.13 5.61 -24.37
CA GLN A 157 -28.14 4.89 -25.13
C GLN A 157 -28.69 5.77 -26.25
N ARG A 158 -28.88 5.17 -27.43
CA ARG A 158 -29.59 5.75 -28.58
C ARG A 158 -30.37 4.64 -29.27
N ASP A 159 -31.69 4.76 -29.29
CA ASP A 159 -32.59 3.71 -29.77
C ASP A 159 -32.29 2.37 -29.05
N ASP A 160 -32.03 1.32 -29.81
CA ASP A 160 -31.64 -0.03 -29.38
C ASP A 160 -30.12 -0.20 -29.18
N GLN A 161 -29.31 0.85 -29.46
CA GLN A 161 -27.87 0.85 -29.24
C GLN A 161 -27.51 1.43 -27.88
N TYR A 162 -26.55 0.82 -27.20
CA TYR A 162 -26.06 1.34 -25.93
C TYR A 162 -24.59 0.95 -25.67
N ALA A 163 -23.96 1.67 -24.73
CA ALA A 163 -22.63 1.38 -24.20
C ALA A 163 -22.53 1.93 -22.78
N PHE A 164 -21.69 1.35 -21.95
CA PHE A 164 -21.50 1.83 -20.59
C PHE A 164 -20.07 1.64 -20.10
N VAL A 165 -19.77 2.29 -18.99
CA VAL A 165 -18.57 2.12 -18.16
C VAL A 165 -19.05 2.04 -16.72
N THR A 166 -18.79 0.94 -16.03
CA THR A 166 -19.18 0.79 -14.61
C THR A 166 -18.30 1.66 -13.71
N PRO A 167 -18.73 1.97 -12.47
CA PRO A 167 -17.91 2.75 -11.55
C PRO A 167 -16.49 2.18 -11.40
N ALA A 168 -16.35 0.88 -11.16
CA ALA A 168 -15.05 0.24 -11.01
C ALA A 168 -14.16 0.31 -12.27
N GLU A 169 -14.76 0.28 -13.47
CA GLU A 169 -14.02 0.40 -14.73
C GLU A 169 -13.41 1.78 -14.95
N VAL A 170 -13.95 2.83 -14.32
CA VAL A 170 -13.31 4.17 -14.34
C VAL A 170 -11.91 4.09 -13.74
N ILE A 171 -11.72 3.30 -12.69
CA ILE A 171 -10.40 3.06 -12.08
C ILE A 171 -9.63 2.02 -12.87
N GLY A 172 -10.23 0.85 -13.13
CA GLY A 172 -9.54 -0.29 -13.75
C GLY A 172 -9.05 -0.04 -15.18
N LEU A 173 -9.67 0.90 -15.92
CA LEU A 173 -9.25 1.33 -17.26
C LEU A 173 -8.48 2.66 -17.26
N GLY A 174 -8.20 3.24 -16.09
CA GLY A 174 -7.46 4.50 -15.99
C GLY A 174 -8.16 5.69 -16.65
N ILE A 175 -9.49 5.79 -16.57
CA ILE A 175 -10.29 6.83 -17.26
C ILE A 175 -10.23 8.17 -16.48
N TYR A 176 -9.04 8.61 -16.14
CA TYR A 176 -8.77 9.87 -15.44
C TYR A 176 -7.43 10.44 -15.93
N ASP A 177 -7.23 11.75 -15.77
CA ASP A 177 -6.03 12.41 -16.27
C ASP A 177 -4.90 12.31 -15.23
N GLU A 178 -3.94 11.42 -15.47
CA GLU A 178 -2.76 11.25 -14.61
C GLU A 178 -1.69 12.33 -14.81
N ASN A 179 -1.72 13.05 -15.94
CA ASN A 179 -0.65 13.97 -16.35
C ASN A 179 -0.81 15.40 -15.83
N GLU A 180 -1.98 15.76 -15.30
CA GLU A 180 -2.26 17.12 -14.80
C GLU A 180 -2.22 17.23 -13.26
N GLY A 181 -1.64 16.24 -12.57
CA GLY A 181 -1.63 16.16 -11.11
C GLY A 181 -3.03 15.92 -10.53
N MET A 182 -3.23 16.17 -9.23
CA MET A 182 -4.52 15.94 -8.53
C MET A 182 -5.65 16.92 -8.95
N GLY A 183 -5.56 17.49 -10.16
CA GLY A 183 -6.34 18.65 -10.60
C GLY A 183 -7.50 18.38 -11.56
N ARG A 184 -7.60 17.21 -12.22
CA ARG A 184 -8.76 16.86 -13.07
C ARG A 184 -9.21 15.42 -12.82
N GLY A 185 -10.51 15.21 -12.61
CA GLY A 185 -11.09 13.90 -12.34
C GLY A 185 -11.27 13.04 -13.59
N VAL A 186 -12.46 12.47 -13.79
CA VAL A 186 -12.71 11.52 -14.88
C VAL A 186 -12.45 12.16 -16.25
N SER A 187 -11.57 11.54 -17.04
CA SER A 187 -11.14 12.04 -18.35
C SER A 187 -12.26 11.82 -19.37
N LYS A 188 -12.98 12.89 -19.73
CA LYS A 188 -14.10 12.82 -20.70
C LYS A 188 -13.65 12.36 -22.09
N LYS A 189 -12.41 12.67 -22.48
CA LYS A 189 -11.80 12.20 -23.73
C LYS A 189 -11.62 10.68 -23.71
N MET A 190 -11.03 10.15 -22.64
CA MET A 190 -10.85 8.70 -22.49
C MET A 190 -12.20 8.01 -22.35
N LEU A 191 -13.14 8.59 -21.58
CA LEU A 191 -14.49 8.07 -21.43
C LEU A 191 -15.20 7.97 -22.79
N ALA A 192 -15.15 9.02 -23.61
CA ALA A 192 -15.71 9.02 -24.96
C ALA A 192 -15.06 7.93 -25.83
N GLN A 193 -13.74 7.77 -25.75
CA GLN A 193 -13.02 6.74 -26.48
C GLN A 193 -13.44 5.35 -26.02
N THR A 194 -13.47 5.08 -24.72
CA THR A 194 -13.87 3.78 -24.16
C THR A 194 -15.30 3.40 -24.56
N LEU A 195 -16.24 4.35 -24.49
CA LEU A 195 -17.63 4.12 -24.91
C LEU A 195 -17.71 3.85 -26.42
N ARG A 196 -16.89 4.54 -27.23
CA ARG A 196 -16.81 4.33 -28.68
C ARG A 196 -16.26 2.97 -29.04
N ASP A 197 -15.18 2.55 -28.36
CA ASP A 197 -14.57 1.24 -28.57
C ASP A 197 -15.53 0.10 -28.22
N ARG A 198 -16.53 0.35 -27.34
CA ARG A 198 -17.60 -0.61 -27.00
C ARG A 198 -18.73 -0.63 -28.03
N ASN A 199 -19.13 0.53 -28.56
CA ASN A 199 -20.18 0.63 -29.56
C ASN A 199 -20.00 1.88 -30.44
N GLU A 200 -19.34 1.71 -31.59
CA GLU A 200 -19.08 2.79 -32.53
C GLU A 200 -20.36 3.44 -33.08
N ALA A 201 -21.46 2.68 -33.17
CA ALA A 201 -22.73 3.17 -33.72
C ALA A 201 -23.31 4.34 -32.92
N LEU A 202 -22.97 4.46 -31.63
CA LEU A 202 -23.36 5.59 -30.79
C LEU A 202 -22.67 6.91 -31.19
N PHE A 203 -21.53 6.86 -31.88
CA PHE A 203 -20.62 8.01 -32.06
C PHE A 203 -20.67 8.65 -33.46
N GLU A 204 -21.87 8.78 -34.05
CA GLU A 204 -22.04 9.71 -35.18
C GLU A 204 -21.63 11.14 -34.76
N PRO A 205 -20.99 11.94 -35.63
CA PRO A 205 -20.36 13.20 -35.22
C PRO A 205 -21.39 14.22 -34.71
N GLN A 206 -21.36 14.48 -33.40
CA GLN A 206 -22.11 15.55 -32.74
C GLN A 206 -21.21 16.35 -31.78
N PRO A 207 -21.51 17.64 -31.52
CA PRO A 207 -20.71 18.50 -30.65
C PRO A 207 -20.80 18.14 -29.15
N ALA A 208 -21.87 17.44 -28.72
CA ALA A 208 -22.08 16.90 -27.38
C ALA A 208 -22.91 15.61 -27.47
N PHE A 209 -22.72 14.67 -26.55
CA PHE A 209 -23.49 13.41 -26.49
C PHE A 209 -24.17 13.26 -25.13
N SER A 210 -25.46 12.90 -25.13
CA SER A 210 -26.24 12.68 -23.91
C SER A 210 -25.80 11.39 -23.22
N LEU A 211 -25.41 11.50 -21.95
CA LEU A 211 -25.03 10.37 -21.11
C LEU A 211 -25.90 10.35 -19.86
N THR A 212 -26.03 9.20 -19.25
CA THR A 212 -26.54 9.05 -17.90
C THR A 212 -25.38 8.73 -16.98
N ARG A 213 -25.15 9.57 -15.98
CA ARG A 213 -24.28 9.23 -14.84
C ARG A 213 -25.08 8.36 -13.88
N PHE A 214 -24.47 7.35 -13.31
CA PHE A 214 -25.14 6.50 -12.34
C PHE A 214 -24.24 6.08 -11.18
N ARG A 215 -24.85 5.78 -10.03
CA ARG A 215 -24.22 5.05 -8.92
C ARG A 215 -24.79 3.65 -8.90
N ALA A 216 -23.97 2.69 -8.49
CA ALA A 216 -24.38 1.30 -8.37
C ALA A 216 -23.97 0.70 -7.03
N THR A 217 -24.84 -0.14 -6.48
CA THR A 217 -24.43 -1.13 -5.48
C THR A 217 -23.73 -2.25 -6.23
N SER A 218 -22.44 -2.42 -5.98
CA SER A 218 -21.55 -3.30 -6.74
C SER A 218 -21.17 -4.52 -5.92
N TRP A 219 -21.20 -5.70 -6.54
CA TRP A 219 -20.77 -6.95 -5.93
C TRP A 219 -19.95 -7.78 -6.91
N VAL A 220 -19.00 -8.56 -6.40
CA VAL A 220 -18.16 -9.45 -7.21
C VAL A 220 -17.99 -10.80 -6.53
N GLU A 221 -17.84 -11.84 -7.33
CA GLU A 221 -17.48 -13.18 -6.85
C GLU A 221 -16.02 -13.24 -6.38
N VAL A 222 -15.78 -14.06 -5.35
CA VAL A 222 -14.47 -14.28 -4.77
C VAL A 222 -13.62 -15.24 -5.61
N THR A 223 -14.25 -16.20 -6.27
CA THR A 223 -13.60 -17.28 -7.03
C THR A 223 -14.15 -17.38 -8.45
N ASP A 224 -13.34 -17.94 -9.34
CA ASP A 224 -13.75 -18.27 -10.70
C ASP A 224 -14.78 -19.41 -10.63
N GLY A 225 -15.76 -19.41 -11.53
CA GLY A 225 -16.84 -20.42 -11.53
C GLY A 225 -17.92 -20.20 -10.47
N GLY A 226 -17.82 -19.13 -9.69
CA GLY A 226 -18.79 -18.75 -8.66
C GLY A 226 -18.35 -19.12 -7.25
N GLY A 227 -19.18 -18.79 -6.26
CA GLY A 227 -18.86 -19.00 -4.85
C GLY A 227 -19.35 -17.87 -3.96
N ASP A 228 -18.56 -17.51 -2.96
CA ASP A 228 -18.88 -16.38 -2.10
C ASP A 228 -18.75 -15.04 -2.84
N VAL A 229 -19.41 -14.01 -2.32
CA VAL A 229 -19.51 -12.69 -2.94
C VAL A 229 -19.10 -11.60 -1.95
N VAL A 230 -18.51 -10.53 -2.48
CA VAL A 230 -18.10 -9.36 -1.70
C VAL A 230 -18.68 -8.08 -2.29
N ARG A 231 -19.17 -7.20 -1.40
CA ARG A 231 -19.66 -5.87 -1.77
C ARG A 231 -18.48 -4.96 -2.01
N LEU A 232 -18.58 -4.11 -3.02
CA LEU A 232 -17.52 -3.18 -3.40
C LEU A 232 -17.89 -1.73 -3.11
N TYR A 233 -16.88 -0.95 -2.75
CA TYR A 233 -16.87 0.50 -2.83
C TYR A 233 -15.68 0.92 -3.70
N ARG A 234 -15.97 1.47 -4.89
CA ARG A 234 -15.00 1.61 -5.98
C ARG A 234 -14.45 0.25 -6.44
N THR A 235 -13.16 -0.01 -6.22
CA THR A 235 -12.47 -1.28 -6.51
C THR A 235 -12.09 -2.05 -5.25
N HIS A 236 -12.50 -1.57 -4.06
CA HIS A 236 -12.10 -2.14 -2.77
C HIS A 236 -13.33 -2.72 -2.06
N LYS A 237 -13.13 -3.53 -1.02
CA LYS A 237 -14.24 -4.09 -0.23
C LYS A 237 -15.07 -2.96 0.40
N PHE A 238 -16.37 -3.18 0.55
CA PHE A 238 -17.22 -2.31 1.35
C PHE A 238 -17.04 -2.58 2.85
N GLU A 239 -16.84 -3.81 3.30
CA GLU A 239 -16.43 -4.06 4.69
C GLU A 239 -14.89 -4.05 4.79
N TRP A 240 -14.31 -3.10 5.53
CA TRP A 240 -12.84 -2.95 5.68
C TRP A 240 -12.39 -2.52 7.07
N ASP A 241 -13.28 -2.51 8.06
CA ASP A 241 -13.04 -1.99 9.40
C ASP A 241 -12.53 -3.03 10.42
N SER A 242 -12.22 -4.24 9.96
CA SER A 242 -11.65 -5.29 10.81
C SER A 242 -10.25 -4.92 11.31
N LEU A 243 -10.04 -5.11 12.61
CA LEU A 243 -8.77 -4.96 13.31
C LEU A 243 -8.40 -6.24 14.09
N GLU A 244 -8.98 -7.39 13.75
CA GLU A 244 -8.67 -8.64 14.44
C GLU A 244 -7.22 -9.06 14.19
N ALA A 245 -6.53 -9.55 15.23
CA ALA A 245 -5.10 -9.89 15.14
C ALA A 245 -4.81 -10.92 14.02
N ASP A 246 -5.63 -11.97 13.92
CA ASP A 246 -5.50 -12.98 12.87
C ASP A 246 -5.73 -12.40 11.46
N HIS A 247 -6.61 -11.40 11.34
CA HIS A 247 -6.81 -10.68 10.08
C HIS A 247 -5.55 -9.88 9.69
N LEU A 248 -4.94 -9.17 10.65
CA LEU A 248 -3.70 -8.41 10.39
C LEU A 248 -2.53 -9.34 10.05
N LEU A 249 -2.44 -10.52 10.68
CA LEU A 249 -1.45 -11.54 10.34
C LEU A 249 -1.65 -12.07 8.92
N GLN A 250 -2.88 -12.43 8.55
CA GLN A 250 -3.22 -12.88 7.19
C GLN A 250 -2.81 -11.84 6.13
N ARG A 251 -3.06 -10.56 6.39
CA ARG A 251 -2.65 -9.46 5.51
C ARG A 251 -1.14 -9.29 5.43
N SER A 252 -0.45 -9.45 6.55
CA SER A 252 1.02 -9.38 6.60
C SER A 252 1.67 -10.53 5.82
N VAL A 253 1.11 -11.75 5.90
CA VAL A 253 1.58 -12.90 5.10
C VAL A 253 1.35 -12.67 3.61
N LEU A 254 0.18 -12.16 3.20
CA LEU A 254 -0.06 -11.80 1.80
C LEU A 254 0.95 -10.76 1.29
N ALA A 255 1.26 -9.74 2.10
CA ALA A 255 2.25 -8.72 1.76
C ALA A 255 3.68 -9.31 1.63
N ALA A 256 4.06 -10.21 2.55
CA ALA A 256 5.34 -10.89 2.52
C ALA A 256 5.46 -11.81 1.29
N ASP A 257 4.40 -12.55 0.96
CA ASP A 257 4.34 -13.41 -0.23
C ASP A 257 4.43 -12.62 -1.54
N TYR A 258 3.83 -11.43 -1.61
CA TYR A 258 4.02 -10.53 -2.74
C TYR A 258 5.50 -10.14 -2.89
N LEU A 259 6.14 -9.72 -1.81
CA LEU A 259 7.55 -9.30 -1.82
C LEU A 259 8.49 -10.47 -2.15
N LEU A 260 8.17 -11.68 -1.66
CA LEU A 260 8.86 -12.92 -2.01
C LEU A 260 8.81 -13.16 -3.53
N ALA A 261 7.62 -13.08 -4.13
CA ALA A 261 7.41 -13.24 -5.58
C ALA A 261 7.98 -12.07 -6.41
N ALA A 262 8.08 -10.88 -5.84
CA ALA A 262 8.72 -9.73 -6.45
C ALA A 262 10.25 -9.80 -6.44
N THR A 263 10.86 -10.75 -5.70
CA THR A 263 12.31 -10.90 -5.58
C THR A 263 12.84 -11.85 -6.65
N ALA A 264 13.61 -11.31 -7.60
CA ALA A 264 14.27 -12.09 -8.64
C ALA A 264 15.43 -12.94 -8.07
N PRO A 265 15.84 -14.05 -8.73
CA PRO A 265 16.89 -14.94 -8.21
C PRO A 265 18.24 -14.27 -7.91
N ASN A 266 18.54 -13.14 -8.55
CA ASN A 266 19.75 -12.36 -8.27
C ASN A 266 19.63 -11.42 -7.04
N GLY A 267 18.51 -11.49 -6.33
CA GLY A 267 18.18 -10.65 -5.17
C GLY A 267 17.55 -9.30 -5.51
N LYS A 268 17.36 -8.92 -6.78
CA LYS A 268 16.70 -7.65 -7.10
C LYS A 268 15.20 -7.75 -6.83
N ILE A 269 14.69 -6.91 -5.93
CA ILE A 269 13.24 -6.80 -5.66
C ILE A 269 12.62 -5.86 -6.69
N ARG A 270 11.49 -6.23 -7.31
CA ARG A 270 10.74 -5.36 -8.24
C ARG A 270 10.37 -4.05 -7.53
N TYR A 271 10.72 -2.91 -8.14
CA TYR A 271 10.50 -1.60 -7.53
C TYR A 271 9.07 -1.09 -7.73
N HIS A 272 8.59 -1.12 -8.98
CA HIS A 272 7.30 -0.57 -9.37
C HIS A 272 6.59 -1.53 -10.34
N TYR A 273 5.27 -1.60 -10.22
CA TYR A 273 4.40 -2.42 -11.04
C TYR A 273 3.02 -1.76 -11.22
N ASP A 274 2.55 -1.65 -12.46
CA ASP A 274 1.18 -1.24 -12.78
C ASP A 274 0.32 -2.48 -13.04
N PRO A 275 -0.67 -2.78 -12.16
CA PRO A 275 -1.53 -3.94 -12.33
C PRO A 275 -2.59 -3.81 -13.43
N ARG A 276 -2.82 -2.61 -14.02
CA ARG A 276 -3.76 -2.43 -15.14
C ARG A 276 -3.22 -3.02 -16.43
N ASP A 277 -1.94 -2.78 -16.66
CA ASP A 277 -1.24 -3.08 -17.92
C ASP A 277 -0.26 -4.25 -17.82
N ASP A 278 -0.09 -4.84 -16.62
CA ASP A 278 0.90 -5.88 -16.33
C ASP A 278 2.32 -5.44 -16.72
N GLN A 279 2.68 -4.22 -16.31
CA GLN A 279 3.97 -3.60 -16.65
C GLN A 279 4.80 -3.32 -15.41
N SER A 280 6.10 -3.61 -15.49
CA SER A 280 7.09 -3.18 -14.50
C SER A 280 7.98 -2.10 -15.09
N GLU A 281 8.29 -1.08 -14.31
CA GLU A 281 9.25 -0.07 -14.76
C GLU A 281 10.71 -0.55 -14.67
N SER A 282 11.55 0.03 -15.52
CA SER A 282 13.02 -0.15 -15.44
C SER A 282 13.68 0.70 -14.35
N SER A 283 12.96 1.72 -13.85
CA SER A 283 13.41 2.60 -12.79
C SER A 283 13.71 1.81 -11.51
N TYR A 284 14.65 2.31 -10.70
CA TYR A 284 15.05 1.60 -9.49
C TYR A 284 15.43 2.55 -8.37
N ASN A 285 15.18 2.10 -7.13
CA ASN A 285 15.52 2.84 -5.93
C ASN A 285 16.13 1.91 -4.87
N LEU A 286 17.44 2.03 -4.67
CA LEU A 286 18.21 1.18 -3.75
C LEU A 286 17.92 1.47 -2.27
N ILE A 287 17.43 2.67 -1.93
CA ILE A 287 16.99 2.98 -0.57
C ILE A 287 15.72 2.16 -0.26
N ARG A 288 14.77 2.12 -1.21
CA ARG A 288 13.54 1.32 -1.04
C ARG A 288 13.82 -0.16 -1.06
N HIS A 289 14.80 -0.61 -1.84
CA HIS A 289 15.32 -1.98 -1.78
C HIS A 289 15.78 -2.33 -0.36
N ALA A 290 16.65 -1.51 0.25
CA ALA A 290 17.15 -1.76 1.61
C ALA A 290 16.02 -1.77 2.67
N GLY A 291 15.08 -0.83 2.60
CA GLY A 291 13.91 -0.83 3.48
C GLY A 291 13.02 -2.07 3.29
N THR A 292 12.89 -2.56 2.06
CA THR A 292 12.08 -3.75 1.77
C THR A 292 12.70 -5.00 2.41
N ILE A 293 14.03 -5.17 2.35
CA ILE A 293 14.74 -6.24 3.05
C ILE A 293 14.40 -6.25 4.54
N TYR A 294 14.45 -5.08 5.20
CA TYR A 294 14.08 -4.93 6.60
C TYR A 294 12.68 -5.49 6.88
N SER A 295 11.67 -5.10 6.10
CA SER A 295 10.30 -5.56 6.29
C SER A 295 10.12 -7.08 6.05
N VAL A 296 10.76 -7.66 5.03
CA VAL A 296 10.71 -9.12 4.77
C VAL A 296 11.32 -9.90 5.93
N LEU A 297 12.39 -9.39 6.55
CA LEU A 297 12.99 -10.00 7.74
C LEU A 297 12.11 -9.84 8.99
N MET A 298 11.28 -8.80 9.10
CA MET A 298 10.24 -8.74 10.14
C MET A 298 9.19 -9.83 9.95
N ALA A 299 8.76 -10.08 8.70
CA ALA A 299 7.84 -11.17 8.39
C ALA A 299 8.47 -12.53 8.71
N TYR A 300 9.75 -12.73 8.38
CA TYR A 300 10.49 -13.92 8.80
C TYR A 300 10.52 -14.06 10.33
N GLN A 301 10.88 -13.01 11.07
CA GLN A 301 10.91 -13.03 12.54
C GLN A 301 9.55 -13.42 13.14
N ARG A 302 8.45 -12.97 12.53
CA ARG A 302 7.08 -13.29 12.97
C ARG A 302 6.65 -14.71 12.62
N THR A 303 7.08 -15.24 11.47
CA THR A 303 6.50 -16.46 10.89
C THR A 303 7.42 -17.68 10.92
N GLY A 304 8.73 -17.49 10.97
CA GLY A 304 9.72 -18.56 10.78
C GLY A 304 9.75 -19.14 9.36
N PHE A 305 9.07 -18.52 8.38
CA PHE A 305 8.98 -19.07 7.03
C PHE A 305 10.28 -18.86 6.24
N GLU A 306 11.09 -19.91 6.13
CA GLU A 306 12.45 -19.89 5.54
C GLU A 306 12.60 -19.21 4.18
N PRO A 307 11.65 -19.34 3.21
CA PRO A 307 11.75 -18.60 1.94
C PRO A 307 11.85 -17.08 2.10
N TYR A 308 11.27 -16.49 3.15
CA TYR A 308 11.44 -15.06 3.45
C TYR A 308 12.89 -14.74 3.82
N ARG A 309 13.54 -15.58 4.65
CA ARG A 309 14.97 -15.42 4.97
C ARG A 309 15.84 -15.59 3.73
N LYS A 310 15.62 -16.64 2.94
CA LYS A 310 16.39 -16.93 1.71
C LYS A 310 16.35 -15.76 0.71
N SER A 311 15.15 -15.22 0.45
CA SER A 311 14.97 -14.08 -0.46
C SER A 311 15.55 -12.77 0.10
N ALA A 312 15.44 -12.54 1.41
CA ALA A 312 16.06 -11.40 2.06
C ALA A 312 17.61 -11.46 1.99
N GLU A 313 18.22 -12.62 2.23
CA GLU A 313 19.67 -12.80 2.11
C GLU A 313 20.16 -12.58 0.69
N ALA A 314 19.46 -13.11 -0.33
CA ALA A 314 19.80 -12.80 -1.72
C ALA A 314 19.67 -11.30 -2.02
N SER A 315 18.67 -10.64 -1.43
CA SER A 315 18.47 -9.19 -1.58
C SER A 315 19.56 -8.37 -0.89
N ILE A 316 20.12 -8.85 0.23
CA ILE A 316 21.31 -8.27 0.89
C ILE A 316 22.52 -8.38 -0.05
N GLU A 317 22.76 -9.55 -0.66
CA GLU A 317 23.84 -9.73 -1.63
C GLU A 317 23.72 -8.82 -2.85
N TYR A 318 22.48 -8.59 -3.32
CA TYR A 318 22.23 -7.60 -4.36
C TYR A 318 22.59 -6.17 -3.91
N LEU A 319 22.24 -5.80 -2.67
CA LEU A 319 22.58 -4.49 -2.10
C LEU A 319 24.09 -4.31 -1.97
N PHE A 320 24.83 -5.32 -1.51
CA PHE A 320 26.30 -5.28 -1.41
C PHE A 320 26.97 -5.05 -2.77
N LYS A 321 26.48 -5.70 -3.83
CA LYS A 321 26.93 -5.45 -5.21
C LYS A 321 26.67 -4.02 -5.70
N LYS A 322 25.80 -3.27 -5.01
CA LYS A 322 25.48 -1.86 -5.29
C LYS A 322 26.09 -0.90 -4.28
N SER A 323 26.96 -1.39 -3.42
CA SER A 323 27.69 -0.59 -2.44
C SER A 323 29.16 -0.48 -2.79
N ARG A 324 29.81 0.53 -2.22
CA ARG A 324 31.25 0.72 -2.25
C ARG A 324 31.78 0.84 -0.83
N ARG A 325 33.09 0.61 -0.69
CA ARG A 325 33.82 0.70 0.57
C ARG A 325 35.04 1.60 0.36
N ASP A 326 35.21 2.60 1.23
CA ASP A 326 36.37 3.49 1.27
C ASP A 326 36.57 4.05 2.69
N GLU A 327 37.70 4.72 2.95
CA GLU A 327 37.98 5.36 4.24
C GLU A 327 37.34 6.75 4.31
N ARG A 328 36.37 6.94 5.22
CA ARG A 328 35.70 8.24 5.44
C ARG A 328 35.80 8.69 6.88
N GLN A 329 36.19 9.93 7.08
CA GLN A 329 36.36 10.51 8.40
C GLN A 329 35.49 11.76 8.55
N GLY A 330 34.70 11.81 9.63
CA GLY A 330 33.99 12.99 10.10
C GLY A 330 34.58 13.49 11.44
N PRO A 331 34.04 14.60 11.99
CA PRO A 331 34.53 15.20 13.24
C PRO A 331 34.37 14.28 14.47
N TRP A 332 33.43 13.33 14.43
CA TRP A 332 33.13 12.43 15.54
C TRP A 332 33.70 11.01 15.38
N GLY A 333 34.33 10.71 14.25
CA GLY A 333 34.77 9.36 13.91
C GLY A 333 34.51 9.00 12.46
N GLY A 334 34.59 7.70 12.17
CA GLY A 334 34.52 7.15 10.82
C GLY A 334 35.53 6.02 10.67
N GLY A 335 36.12 5.92 9.49
CA GLY A 335 37.09 4.91 9.08
C GLY A 335 36.55 4.15 7.86
N ASP A 336 36.88 2.87 7.81
CA ASP A 336 36.46 1.96 6.76
C ASP A 336 34.92 1.87 6.64
N SER A 337 34.39 2.54 5.61
CA SER A 337 32.99 2.92 5.49
C SER A 337 32.35 2.28 4.27
N MET A 338 31.17 1.71 4.44
CA MET A 338 30.37 1.13 3.36
C MET A 338 29.12 1.97 3.10
N TYR A 339 28.77 2.16 1.84
CA TYR A 339 27.60 2.95 1.45
C TYR A 339 27.05 2.54 0.08
N VAL A 340 25.74 2.75 -0.09
CA VAL A 340 25.01 2.44 -1.31
C VAL A 340 25.29 3.49 -2.39
N VAL A 341 25.60 3.05 -3.61
CA VAL A 341 25.90 3.93 -4.74
C VAL A 341 24.69 4.05 -5.66
N GLU A 342 24.10 5.24 -5.70
CA GLU A 342 22.96 5.56 -6.57
C GLU A 342 23.03 7.02 -7.07
N GLY A 343 23.09 7.22 -8.38
CA GLY A 343 23.15 8.56 -8.97
C GLY A 343 24.50 9.25 -8.74
N SER A 344 24.49 10.57 -8.51
CA SER A 344 25.70 11.42 -8.47
C SER A 344 26.17 11.82 -7.06
N SER A 345 25.50 11.33 -6.01
CA SER A 345 25.80 11.64 -4.61
C SER A 345 25.34 10.47 -3.76
N ILE A 346 26.05 10.19 -2.67
CA ILE A 346 25.70 9.10 -1.76
C ILE A 346 24.59 9.59 -0.84
N LYS A 347 23.47 8.86 -0.81
CA LYS A 347 22.30 9.22 0.00
C LYS A 347 22.45 8.60 1.38
N LEU A 348 22.42 9.41 2.43
CA LEU A 348 22.53 8.97 3.83
C LEU A 348 21.54 7.85 4.17
N GLY A 349 20.29 7.99 3.71
CA GLY A 349 19.24 7.01 3.95
C GLY A 349 19.52 5.61 3.40
N GLY A 350 20.30 5.50 2.31
CA GLY A 350 20.69 4.20 1.76
C GLY A 350 21.60 3.41 2.71
N ALA A 351 22.53 4.10 3.38
CA ALA A 351 23.36 3.49 4.42
C ALA A 351 22.56 3.23 5.70
N GLY A 352 21.65 4.14 6.08
CA GLY A 352 20.78 3.98 7.25
C GLY A 352 19.90 2.73 7.16
N LEU A 353 19.19 2.57 6.03
CA LEU A 353 18.34 1.40 5.81
C LEU A 353 19.14 0.14 5.47
N GLY A 354 20.32 0.28 4.86
CA GLY A 354 21.25 -0.85 4.68
C GLY A 354 21.68 -1.44 6.02
N LEU A 355 22.14 -0.59 6.95
CA LEU A 355 22.46 -1.00 8.32
C LEU A 355 21.25 -1.62 9.03
N LEU A 356 20.08 -0.97 8.93
CA LEU A 356 18.85 -1.46 9.54
C LEU A 356 18.47 -2.88 9.07
N ALA A 357 18.62 -3.16 7.77
CA ALA A 357 18.36 -4.48 7.21
C ALA A 357 19.30 -5.55 7.77
N LEU A 358 20.59 -5.25 7.91
CA LEU A 358 21.57 -6.18 8.48
C LEU A 358 21.30 -6.45 9.96
N VAL A 359 21.00 -5.41 10.75
CA VAL A 359 20.65 -5.58 12.16
C VAL A 359 19.36 -6.40 12.33
N GLN A 360 18.34 -6.16 11.49
CA GLN A 360 17.13 -6.98 11.49
C GLN A 360 17.41 -8.44 11.11
N HIS A 361 18.36 -8.71 10.22
CA HIS A 361 18.77 -10.08 9.88
C HIS A 361 19.38 -10.78 11.10
N MET A 362 20.32 -10.13 11.80
CA MET A 362 20.94 -10.66 13.02
C MET A 362 19.90 -10.93 14.10
N GLU A 363 18.95 -10.02 14.29
CA GLU A 363 17.87 -10.15 15.27
C GLU A 363 16.84 -11.23 14.93
N SER A 364 16.58 -11.48 13.64
CA SER A 364 15.56 -12.44 13.20
C SER A 364 16.10 -13.85 13.04
N THR A 365 17.38 -14.01 12.72
CA THR A 365 18.03 -15.32 12.49
C THR A 365 18.86 -15.80 13.68
N GLY A 366 19.30 -14.89 14.55
CA GLY A 366 20.30 -15.16 15.59
C GLY A 366 21.74 -15.25 15.07
N ASP A 367 21.96 -15.19 13.75
CA ASP A 367 23.30 -15.22 13.13
C ASP A 367 23.92 -13.82 13.15
N ARG A 368 24.56 -13.49 14.28
CA ARG A 368 25.13 -12.15 14.51
C ARG A 368 26.39 -11.87 13.73
N GLU A 369 27.17 -12.90 13.40
CA GLU A 369 28.51 -12.73 12.84
C GLU A 369 28.48 -12.56 11.32
N LYS A 370 27.50 -13.16 10.64
CA LYS A 370 27.47 -13.25 9.16
C LYS A 370 27.65 -11.92 8.43
N TYR A 371 27.08 -10.83 8.94
CA TYR A 371 27.16 -9.50 8.31
C TYR A 371 27.67 -8.40 9.25
N LEU A 372 28.36 -8.77 10.33
CA LEU A 372 28.77 -7.81 11.36
C LEU A 372 29.79 -6.78 10.84
N ASP A 373 30.71 -7.21 9.99
CA ASP A 373 31.73 -6.32 9.40
C ASP A 373 31.09 -5.27 8.48
N GLU A 374 30.19 -5.69 7.59
CA GLU A 374 29.44 -4.78 6.72
C GLU A 374 28.54 -3.84 7.51
N ALA A 375 27.89 -4.33 8.58
CA ALA A 375 27.08 -3.49 9.47
C ALA A 375 27.94 -2.41 10.14
N ARG A 376 29.11 -2.77 10.68
CA ARG A 376 30.06 -1.78 11.24
C ARG A 376 30.53 -0.80 10.18
N ALA A 377 30.79 -1.24 8.95
CA ALA A 377 31.20 -0.36 7.86
C ALA A 377 30.09 0.62 7.46
N TYR A 378 28.81 0.19 7.38
CA TYR A 378 27.69 1.12 7.19
C TYR A 378 27.54 2.10 8.37
N ALA A 379 27.71 1.63 9.60
CA ALA A 379 27.64 2.48 10.78
C ALA A 379 28.74 3.55 10.78
N ARG A 380 29.99 3.18 10.44
CA ARG A 380 31.11 4.13 10.27
C ARG A 380 30.83 5.17 9.19
N PHE A 381 30.19 4.78 8.08
CA PHE A 381 29.75 5.74 7.08
C PHE A 381 28.80 6.77 7.70
N LEU A 382 27.76 6.33 8.42
CA LEU A 382 26.79 7.25 9.04
C LEU A 382 27.45 8.21 10.04
N VAL A 383 28.38 7.70 10.87
CA VAL A 383 29.17 8.52 11.79
C VAL A 383 29.96 9.59 11.04
N SER A 384 30.63 9.22 9.94
CA SER A 384 31.44 10.16 9.15
C SER A 384 30.62 11.28 8.49
N GLN A 385 29.29 11.10 8.35
CA GLN A 385 28.40 12.10 7.77
C GLN A 385 27.81 13.09 8.80
N GLN A 386 28.09 12.92 10.10
CA GLN A 386 27.61 13.81 11.14
C GLN A 386 28.51 15.05 11.27
N LYS A 387 27.92 16.24 11.21
CA LYS A 387 28.57 17.54 11.42
C LYS A 387 28.89 17.77 12.90
N GLU A 388 29.68 18.79 13.18
CA GLU A 388 30.06 19.18 14.56
C GLU A 388 28.85 19.53 15.44
N ASP A 389 27.78 20.07 14.87
CA ASP A 389 26.58 20.44 15.64
C ASP A 389 25.59 19.27 15.84
N GLY A 390 25.86 18.11 15.24
CA GLY A 390 25.01 16.91 15.29
C GLY A 390 24.07 16.75 14.09
N GLU A 391 23.99 17.73 13.18
CA GLU A 391 23.26 17.55 11.91
C GLU A 391 23.93 16.48 11.04
N PHE A 392 23.17 15.73 10.24
CA PHE A 392 23.74 14.85 9.23
C PHE A 392 23.74 15.48 7.83
N HIS A 393 24.84 15.29 7.10
CA HIS A 393 24.81 15.47 5.64
C HIS A 393 23.89 14.43 4.99
N SER A 394 22.80 14.89 4.38
CA SER A 394 21.85 14.00 3.68
C SER A 394 22.41 13.41 2.38
N TYR A 395 23.33 14.14 1.72
CA TYR A 395 23.90 13.76 0.43
C TYR A 395 25.42 13.98 0.44
N ALA A 396 26.16 12.91 0.68
CA ALA A 396 27.62 12.93 0.69
C ALA A 396 28.19 12.94 -0.74
N PRO A 397 29.40 13.50 -0.94
CA PRO A 397 30.11 13.42 -2.21
C PRO A 397 30.51 11.97 -2.53
N GLN A 398 30.52 11.59 -3.81
CA GLN A 398 31.04 10.28 -4.21
C GLN A 398 32.55 10.20 -4.02
N GLU A 399 33.27 11.21 -4.48
CA GLU A 399 34.71 11.29 -4.37
C GLU A 399 35.15 11.78 -2.97
N LEU A 400 36.24 11.21 -2.46
CA LEU A 400 36.85 11.63 -1.21
C LEU A 400 37.32 13.09 -1.30
N GLY A 401 37.08 13.87 -0.24
CA GLY A 401 37.39 15.30 -0.20
C GLY A 401 36.44 16.20 -1.00
N GLY A 402 35.42 15.63 -1.65
CA GLY A 402 34.38 16.41 -2.32
C GLY A 402 33.48 17.18 -1.34
N THR A 403 32.60 18.02 -1.88
CA THR A 403 31.64 18.80 -1.07
C THR A 403 30.28 18.09 -1.03
N ALA A 404 29.73 17.92 0.16
CA ALA A 404 28.35 17.45 0.34
C ALA A 404 27.36 18.44 -0.29
N LYS A 405 26.23 17.95 -0.82
CA LYS A 405 25.20 18.84 -1.36
C LYS A 405 24.44 19.51 -0.22
N ASP A 406 24.14 20.80 -0.36
CA ASP A 406 23.39 21.62 0.61
C ASP A 406 21.86 21.34 0.60
N ARG A 407 21.46 20.14 0.19
CA ARG A 407 20.07 19.71 0.20
C ARG A 407 19.84 18.82 1.42
N VAL A 408 18.76 19.04 2.15
CA VAL A 408 18.39 18.22 3.31
C VAL A 408 17.22 17.31 2.96
N SER A 409 17.31 16.04 3.35
CA SER A 409 16.18 15.11 3.36
C SER A 409 15.54 15.15 4.74
N ILE A 410 14.20 15.22 4.79
CA ILE A 410 13.47 15.17 6.06
C ILE A 410 13.66 13.82 6.76
N TYR A 411 13.78 12.73 5.99
CA TYR A 411 13.71 11.36 6.49
C TYR A 411 15.08 10.68 6.71
N TYR A 412 16.10 11.04 5.93
CA TYR A 412 17.39 10.34 6.00
C TYR A 412 18.09 10.43 7.37
N PRO A 413 18.03 11.57 8.10
CA PRO A 413 18.54 11.62 9.46
C PRO A 413 17.83 10.62 10.38
N GLY A 414 16.51 10.49 10.29
CA GLY A 414 15.74 9.51 11.07
C GLY A 414 16.16 8.06 10.77
N GLU A 415 16.33 7.73 9.48
CA GLU A 415 16.82 6.40 9.04
C GLU A 415 18.22 6.09 9.58
N ALA A 416 19.12 7.08 9.57
CA ALA A 416 20.48 6.95 10.11
C ALA A 416 20.49 6.75 11.63
N ILE A 417 19.71 7.54 12.37
CA ILE A 417 19.59 7.44 13.82
C ILE A 417 19.02 6.06 14.20
N LEU A 418 17.99 5.60 13.49
CA LEU A 418 17.39 4.29 13.74
C LEU A 418 18.41 3.15 13.53
N GLY A 419 19.12 3.16 12.40
CA GLY A 419 20.15 2.15 12.11
C GLY A 419 21.23 2.11 13.19
N LEU A 420 21.75 3.27 13.61
CA LEU A 420 22.77 3.38 14.65
C LEU A 420 22.26 2.96 16.04
N ALA A 421 21.04 3.37 16.41
CA ALA A 421 20.43 3.01 17.69
C ALA A 421 20.22 1.50 17.82
N ARG A 422 19.80 0.84 16.73
CA ARG A 422 19.66 -0.62 16.70
C ARG A 422 21.00 -1.34 16.60
N MET A 423 21.96 -0.80 15.86
CA MET A 423 23.33 -1.34 15.82
C MET A 423 23.93 -1.42 17.21
N TYR A 424 23.74 -0.40 18.06
CA TYR A 424 24.22 -0.42 19.44
C TYR A 424 23.66 -1.58 20.28
N VAL A 425 22.44 -2.06 19.98
CA VAL A 425 21.84 -3.20 20.69
C VAL A 425 22.58 -4.50 20.38
N VAL A 426 23.06 -4.68 19.14
CA VAL A 426 23.77 -5.89 18.70
C VAL A 426 25.29 -5.79 18.86
N ASP A 427 25.85 -4.59 18.76
CA ASP A 427 27.27 -4.25 18.87
C ASP A 427 27.41 -3.01 19.77
N PRO A 428 27.61 -3.16 21.11
CA PRO A 428 27.48 -2.09 22.09
C PRO A 428 28.68 -1.13 22.13
N ASP A 429 29.09 -0.60 20.97
CA ASP A 429 30.08 0.46 20.84
C ASP A 429 29.42 1.84 21.12
N PRO A 430 29.89 2.60 22.12
CA PRO A 430 29.37 3.94 22.42
C PRO A 430 29.36 4.89 21.22
N LEU A 431 30.23 4.69 20.22
CA LEU A 431 30.26 5.51 19.01
C LEU A 431 28.92 5.51 18.27
N TRP A 432 28.26 4.36 18.15
CA TRP A 432 26.96 4.24 17.48
C TRP A 432 25.87 4.98 18.25
N ARG A 433 25.79 4.71 19.56
CA ARG A 433 24.82 5.31 20.49
C ARG A 433 24.95 6.83 20.53
N ASP A 434 26.16 7.34 20.75
CA ASP A 434 26.39 8.77 20.96
C ASP A 434 26.13 9.56 19.67
N THR A 435 26.43 8.97 18.51
CA THR A 435 26.09 9.54 17.20
C THR A 435 24.58 9.63 16.99
N ALA A 436 23.84 8.56 17.33
CA ALA A 436 22.39 8.56 17.27
C ALA A 436 21.77 9.62 18.21
N VAL A 437 22.27 9.72 19.45
CA VAL A 437 21.83 10.72 20.44
C VAL A 437 22.07 12.15 19.97
N ARG A 438 23.26 12.47 19.43
CA ARG A 438 23.54 13.81 18.87
C ARG A 438 22.59 14.16 17.73
N GLY A 439 22.39 13.21 16.81
CA GLY A 439 21.47 13.38 15.68
C GLY A 439 20.03 13.62 16.11
N ALA A 440 19.50 12.79 17.01
CA ALA A 440 18.15 12.94 17.54
C ALA A 440 17.99 14.29 18.26
N ASN A 441 18.96 14.66 19.10
CA ASN A 441 18.96 15.95 19.78
C ASN A 441 18.95 17.13 18.82
N TRP A 442 19.70 17.08 17.72
CA TRP A 442 19.69 18.14 16.71
C TRP A 442 18.32 18.25 16.01
N LEU A 443 17.71 17.12 15.64
CA LEU A 443 16.37 17.13 15.04
C LEU A 443 15.33 17.74 15.99
N ILE A 444 15.37 17.39 17.28
CA ILE A 444 14.42 17.88 18.27
C ILE A 444 14.66 19.35 18.62
N LYS A 445 15.93 19.72 18.92
CA LYS A 445 16.29 21.01 19.52
C LYS A 445 16.64 22.09 18.50
N VAL A 446 16.86 21.72 17.23
CA VAL A 446 17.21 22.66 16.16
C VAL A 446 16.20 22.57 15.02
N ARG A 447 16.07 21.41 14.36
CA ARG A 447 15.15 21.26 13.21
C ARG A 447 13.71 21.58 13.60
N ASP A 448 13.26 21.09 14.74
CA ASP A 448 11.85 21.15 15.17
C ASP A 448 11.58 22.17 16.28
N ALA A 449 12.59 22.93 16.69
CA ALA A 449 12.45 23.96 17.69
C ALA A 449 11.34 24.96 17.34
N GLY A 450 10.42 25.19 18.27
CA GLY A 450 9.32 26.15 18.12
C GLY A 450 8.23 25.78 17.13
N LYS A 451 8.28 24.59 16.50
CA LYS A 451 7.22 24.15 15.59
C LYS A 451 6.00 23.67 16.37
N SER A 452 4.83 24.11 15.93
CA SER A 452 3.56 23.51 16.37
C SER A 452 3.34 22.14 15.71
N HIS A 453 2.37 21.36 16.22
CA HIS A 453 1.96 20.09 15.60
C HIS A 453 1.55 20.22 14.12
N GLN A 454 1.15 21.42 13.66
CA GLN A 454 0.80 21.65 12.25
C GLN A 454 2.03 21.74 11.33
N GLN A 455 3.18 22.10 11.90
CA GLN A 455 4.44 22.37 11.20
C GLN A 455 5.46 21.22 11.35
N LEU A 456 5.31 20.38 12.38
CA LEU A 456 6.17 19.22 12.58
C LEU A 456 6.06 18.28 11.39
N ALA A 457 7.22 17.77 10.96
CA ALA A 457 7.26 16.70 9.99
C ALA A 457 6.70 15.42 10.63
N ASN A 458 5.89 14.67 9.88
CA ASN A 458 5.44 13.34 10.29
C ASN A 458 6.56 12.32 10.01
N ASP A 459 7.71 12.54 10.64
CA ASP A 459 8.94 11.78 10.45
C ASP A 459 8.88 10.47 11.23
N HIS A 460 8.22 9.47 10.64
CA HIS A 460 8.05 8.15 11.23
C HIS A 460 9.37 7.44 11.56
N TRP A 461 10.42 7.60 10.75
CA TRP A 461 11.72 7.03 11.05
C TRP A 461 12.31 7.61 12.33
N LEU A 462 12.17 8.93 12.55
CA LEU A 462 12.52 9.52 13.83
C LEU A 462 11.66 8.96 14.97
N MET A 463 10.34 8.81 14.80
CA MET A 463 9.47 8.22 15.83
C MET A 463 9.94 6.82 16.23
N ILE A 464 10.33 5.98 15.27
CA ILE A 464 10.88 4.64 15.52
C ILE A 464 12.26 4.77 16.20
N ALA A 465 13.15 5.63 15.72
CA ALA A 465 14.46 5.83 16.33
C ALA A 465 14.36 6.27 17.81
N LEU A 466 13.41 7.16 18.12
CA LEU A 466 13.19 7.67 19.47
C LEU A 466 12.69 6.59 20.43
N SER A 467 11.97 5.57 19.98
CA SER A 467 11.55 4.47 20.85
C SER A 467 12.74 3.62 21.33
N TYR A 468 13.69 3.33 20.44
CA TYR A 468 14.94 2.65 20.80
C TYR A 468 15.83 3.52 21.69
N LEU A 469 15.96 4.80 21.37
CA LEU A 469 16.75 5.71 22.21
C LEU A 469 16.11 5.91 23.59
N TYR A 470 14.78 5.97 23.70
CA TYR A 470 14.09 6.05 24.99
C TYR A 470 14.26 4.76 25.81
N GLU A 471 14.20 3.60 25.15
CA GLU A 471 14.48 2.31 25.80
C GLU A 471 15.90 2.28 26.40
N GLU A 472 16.85 2.91 25.73
CA GLU A 472 18.25 3.01 26.14
C GLU A 472 18.53 4.08 27.20
N THR A 473 18.03 5.30 27.03
CA THR A 473 18.45 6.44 27.86
C THR A 473 17.45 6.81 28.94
N ARG A 474 16.18 6.42 28.79
CA ARG A 474 15.05 6.93 29.59
C ARG A 474 14.89 8.46 29.55
N ASP A 475 15.48 9.13 28.56
CA ASP A 475 15.44 10.60 28.47
C ASP A 475 14.01 11.07 28.11
N PRO A 476 13.33 11.84 28.99
CA PRO A 476 11.96 12.31 28.75
C PRO A 476 11.81 13.19 27.49
N LEU A 477 12.91 13.73 26.95
CA LEU A 477 12.90 14.44 25.68
C LEU A 477 12.37 13.56 24.53
N TYR A 478 12.72 12.28 24.50
CA TYR A 478 12.35 11.38 23.41
C TYR A 478 10.88 10.97 23.49
N LEU A 479 10.36 10.72 24.69
CA LEU A 479 8.93 10.49 24.92
C LEU A 479 8.11 11.73 24.53
N SER A 480 8.46 12.90 25.05
CA SER A 480 7.72 14.14 24.78
C SER A 480 7.69 14.51 23.29
N HIS A 481 8.82 14.35 22.58
CA HIS A 481 8.86 14.62 21.15
C HIS A 481 8.12 13.56 20.32
N SER A 482 8.17 12.28 20.73
CA SER A 482 7.37 11.21 20.10
C SER A 482 5.87 11.51 20.16
N LEU A 483 5.38 11.97 21.33
CA LEU A 483 3.99 12.39 21.50
C LEU A 483 3.66 13.65 20.67
N ALA A 484 4.60 14.60 20.54
CA ALA A 484 4.40 15.77 19.69
C ALA A 484 4.24 15.39 18.20
N ILE A 485 5.06 14.46 17.67
CA ILE A 485 4.88 13.98 16.30
C ILE A 485 3.57 13.19 16.18
N ALA A 486 3.18 12.38 17.18
CA ALA A 486 1.88 11.69 17.17
C ALA A 486 0.69 12.67 17.09
N ARG A 487 0.77 13.83 17.75
CA ARG A 487 -0.21 14.92 17.61
C ARG A 487 -0.18 15.56 16.23
N ALA A 488 0.99 15.70 15.61
CA ALA A 488 1.09 16.16 14.21
C ALA A 488 0.41 15.19 13.24
N VAL A 489 0.57 13.88 13.47
CA VAL A 489 -0.11 12.82 12.72
C VAL A 489 -1.62 12.90 12.91
N GLN A 490 -2.11 12.99 14.16
CA GLN A 490 -3.53 13.17 14.47
C GLN A 490 -4.12 14.38 13.73
N TYR A 491 -3.44 15.52 13.78
CA TYR A 491 -3.89 16.73 13.08
C TYR A 491 -4.04 16.52 11.56
N GLN A 492 -3.15 15.76 10.91
CA GLN A 492 -3.31 15.45 9.48
C GLN A 492 -4.49 14.51 9.21
N GLN A 493 -4.75 13.54 10.09
CA GLN A 493 -5.89 12.61 9.97
C GLN A 493 -7.22 13.36 10.13
N GLU A 494 -7.30 14.29 11.08
CA GLU A 494 -8.51 15.10 11.36
C GLU A 494 -8.96 15.94 10.17
N LYS A 495 -8.05 16.32 9.27
CA LYS A 495 -8.40 17.02 8.01
C LYS A 495 -9.34 16.21 7.12
N ASN A 496 -9.43 14.89 7.30
CA ASN A 496 -10.35 14.04 6.54
C ASN A 496 -11.64 13.68 7.30
N ARG A 497 -11.76 14.08 8.58
CA ARG A 497 -12.92 13.73 9.43
C ARG A 497 -14.25 14.21 8.87
N PHE A 498 -14.29 15.40 8.27
CA PHE A 498 -15.51 15.93 7.64
C PHE A 498 -15.79 15.29 6.28
N ARG A 499 -14.74 14.96 5.52
CA ARG A 499 -14.86 14.31 4.20
C ARG A 499 -15.38 12.89 4.31
N TYR A 500 -15.10 12.20 5.43
CA TYR A 500 -15.65 10.88 5.72
C TYR A 500 -17.18 10.80 5.57
N LYS A 501 -17.90 11.89 5.89
CA LYS A 501 -19.36 11.95 5.76
C LYS A 501 -19.83 11.81 4.29
N ALA A 502 -19.04 12.31 3.34
CA ALA A 502 -19.33 12.25 1.91
C ALA A 502 -18.62 11.07 1.21
N HIS A 503 -17.44 10.69 1.72
CA HIS A 503 -16.58 9.66 1.14
C HIS A 503 -16.08 8.74 2.24
N ARG A 504 -16.75 7.59 2.40
CA ARG A 504 -16.50 6.67 3.51
C ARG A 504 -15.03 6.19 3.57
N ASP A 505 -14.41 6.04 2.42
CA ASP A 505 -13.01 5.63 2.23
C ASP A 505 -11.97 6.68 2.66
N TYR A 506 -12.40 7.84 3.16
CA TYR A 506 -11.51 8.86 3.75
C TYR A 506 -11.29 8.67 5.25
N ARG A 507 -12.07 7.78 5.90
CA ARG A 507 -11.89 7.42 7.31
C ARG A 507 -10.45 6.99 7.55
N GLY A 508 -9.81 7.58 8.55
CA GLY A 508 -8.43 7.25 8.94
C GLY A 508 -7.34 7.62 7.93
N GLY A 509 -7.70 8.15 6.75
CA GLY A 509 -6.78 8.43 5.66
C GLY A 509 -6.06 9.77 5.76
N TYR A 510 -4.99 9.93 4.97
CA TYR A 510 -4.13 11.12 4.94
C TYR A 510 -3.97 11.66 3.53
N TYR A 511 -3.92 12.99 3.42
CA TYR A 511 -4.01 13.73 2.15
C TYR A 511 -5.41 13.69 1.53
N ASN A 512 -5.56 14.40 0.41
CA ASN A 512 -6.81 14.57 -0.32
C ASN A 512 -6.49 14.49 -1.83
N PRO A 513 -6.61 13.31 -2.46
CA PRO A 513 -7.08 12.03 -1.92
C PRO A 513 -6.23 11.40 -0.81
N PRO A 514 -6.85 10.54 0.02
CA PRO A 514 -6.14 9.56 0.84
C PRO A 514 -5.16 8.70 0.04
N ARG A 515 -3.95 8.54 0.57
CA ARG A 515 -2.86 7.76 -0.03
C ARG A 515 -2.37 6.67 0.93
N SER A 516 -1.99 5.51 0.38
CA SER A 516 -1.65 4.31 1.16
C SER A 516 -0.34 4.45 1.94
N THR A 517 0.77 4.81 1.29
CA THR A 517 2.10 4.92 1.94
C THR A 517 2.13 5.98 3.03
N PRO A 518 1.52 7.17 2.83
CA PRO A 518 1.40 8.16 3.89
C PRO A 518 0.64 7.66 5.11
N ALA A 519 -0.37 6.81 4.94
CA ALA A 519 -1.04 6.13 6.04
C ALA A 519 -0.10 5.09 6.70
N ALA A 520 0.48 4.19 5.91
CA ALA A 520 1.36 3.12 6.40
C ALA A 520 2.57 3.63 7.21
N THR A 521 3.31 4.60 6.67
CA THR A 521 4.45 5.24 7.36
C THR A 521 4.03 5.87 8.70
N ARG A 522 2.87 6.53 8.77
CA ARG A 522 2.36 7.12 10.02
C ARG A 522 1.94 6.05 11.01
N ALA A 523 1.32 4.96 10.55
CA ALA A 523 1.01 3.82 11.39
C ALA A 523 2.27 3.19 11.99
N GLU A 524 3.35 3.00 11.22
CA GLU A 524 4.64 2.53 11.77
C GLU A 524 5.16 3.46 12.88
N GLY A 525 5.13 4.77 12.64
CA GLY A 525 5.54 5.74 13.65
C GLY A 525 4.68 5.67 14.91
N LEU A 526 3.36 5.55 14.77
CA LEU A 526 2.43 5.44 15.90
C LEU A 526 2.61 4.14 16.69
N VAL A 527 2.92 3.01 16.02
CA VAL A 527 3.32 1.75 16.68
C VAL A 527 4.53 1.99 17.58
N ALA A 528 5.56 2.70 17.08
CA ALA A 528 6.74 3.01 17.86
C ALA A 528 6.45 3.98 19.02
N VAL A 529 5.54 4.94 18.85
CA VAL A 529 5.10 5.81 19.96
C VAL A 529 4.42 4.99 21.04
N LEU A 530 3.56 4.03 20.69
CA LEU A 530 2.96 3.12 21.67
C LEU A 530 4.01 2.27 22.40
N ASP A 531 5.06 1.83 21.71
CA ASP A 531 6.20 1.17 22.37
C ASP A 531 6.86 2.09 23.41
N THR A 532 7.16 3.34 23.02
CA THR A 532 7.73 4.34 23.93
C THR A 532 6.82 4.59 25.13
N CYS A 533 5.51 4.69 24.94
CA CYS A 533 4.54 4.86 26.02
C CYS A 533 4.50 3.66 26.96
N ALA A 534 4.44 2.44 26.43
CA ALA A 534 4.42 1.21 27.23
C ALA A 534 5.69 1.10 28.09
N ILE A 535 6.83 1.42 27.51
CA ILE A 535 8.12 1.48 28.19
C ILE A 535 8.14 2.55 29.30
N ALA A 536 7.53 3.71 29.05
CA ALA A 536 7.46 4.82 30.01
C ALA A 536 6.46 4.58 31.15
N GLY A 537 5.55 3.60 31.01
CA GLY A 537 4.38 3.45 31.87
C GLY A 537 3.35 4.57 31.66
N GLU A 538 3.29 5.14 30.45
CA GLU A 538 2.38 6.23 30.09
C GLU A 538 1.16 5.72 29.32
N GLU A 539 -0.02 6.20 29.68
CA GLU A 539 -1.28 5.84 29.03
C GLU A 539 -1.50 6.67 27.75
N CYS A 540 -1.38 6.02 26.59
CA CYS A 540 -1.43 6.65 25.28
C CYS A 540 -2.66 6.22 24.45
N ALA A 541 -3.85 6.19 25.08
CA ALA A 541 -5.10 5.76 24.44
C ALA A 541 -5.39 6.49 23.10
N TYR A 542 -5.18 7.80 23.03
CA TYR A 542 -5.40 8.57 21.80
C TYR A 542 -4.47 8.14 20.65
N VAL A 543 -3.23 7.72 20.94
CA VAL A 543 -2.29 7.23 19.92
C VAL A 543 -2.80 5.91 19.36
N ARG A 544 -3.33 5.04 20.23
CA ARG A 544 -3.94 3.76 19.85
C ARG A 544 -5.17 3.97 18.97
N GLU A 545 -6.01 4.95 19.28
CA GLU A 545 -7.17 5.31 18.46
C GLU A 545 -6.76 5.80 17.06
N VAL A 546 -5.78 6.72 16.98
CA VAL A 546 -5.28 7.23 15.69
C VAL A 546 -4.64 6.10 14.86
N LEU A 547 -3.89 5.20 15.50
CA LEU A 547 -3.31 4.02 14.86
C LEU A 547 -4.40 3.08 14.33
N ALA A 548 -5.40 2.75 15.15
CA ALA A 548 -6.51 1.87 14.78
C ALA A 548 -7.25 2.40 13.54
N GLU A 549 -7.63 3.68 13.53
CA GLU A 549 -8.27 4.32 12.39
C GLU A 549 -7.37 4.31 11.13
N THR A 550 -6.06 4.49 11.32
CA THR A 550 -5.09 4.43 10.20
C THR A 550 -4.98 3.03 9.61
N VAL A 551 -4.90 1.99 10.45
CA VAL A 551 -4.83 0.59 10.00
C VAL A 551 -6.13 0.17 9.31
N ILE A 552 -7.28 0.62 9.82
CA ILE A 552 -8.58 0.47 9.14
C ILE A 552 -8.50 1.07 7.73
N HIS A 553 -7.97 2.30 7.58
CA HIS A 553 -7.82 2.91 6.26
C HIS A 553 -6.94 2.08 5.33
N MET A 554 -5.82 1.56 5.84
CA MET A 554 -4.90 0.73 5.06
C MET A 554 -5.55 -0.55 4.54
N ASN A 555 -6.64 -1.02 5.14
CA ASN A 555 -7.36 -2.20 4.66
C ASN A 555 -7.87 -2.04 3.22
N LEU A 556 -8.14 -0.80 2.79
CA LEU A 556 -8.59 -0.44 1.44
C LEU A 556 -7.53 -0.64 0.36
N SER A 557 -6.25 -0.65 0.72
CA SER A 557 -5.16 -0.54 -0.27
C SER A 557 -4.50 -1.87 -0.63
N GLN A 558 -4.87 -2.99 -0.01
CA GLN A 558 -4.28 -4.29 -0.33
C GLN A 558 -5.11 -5.07 -1.34
N TYR A 559 -4.44 -5.65 -2.32
CA TYR A 559 -5.03 -6.58 -3.27
C TYR A 559 -5.15 -7.97 -2.66
N THR A 560 -6.31 -8.25 -2.06
CA THR A 560 -6.65 -9.57 -1.51
C THR A 560 -7.21 -10.49 -2.61
N PRO A 561 -7.38 -11.81 -2.35
CA PRO A 561 -7.89 -12.76 -3.35
C PRO A 561 -9.21 -12.33 -4.00
N GLU A 562 -10.05 -11.62 -3.25
CA GLU A 562 -11.34 -11.11 -3.70
C GLU A 562 -11.24 -9.82 -4.55
N LEU A 563 -10.09 -9.13 -4.54
CA LEU A 563 -9.92 -7.80 -5.17
C LEU A 563 -9.02 -7.82 -6.41
N VAL A 564 -8.44 -8.97 -6.76
CA VAL A 564 -7.62 -9.15 -7.98
C VAL A 564 -8.45 -9.49 -9.23
N TRP A 565 -9.78 -9.48 -9.16
CA TRP A 565 -10.70 -9.95 -10.22
C TRP A 565 -10.50 -9.25 -11.59
N TRP A 566 -10.21 -7.94 -11.59
CA TRP A 566 -10.10 -7.11 -12.81
C TRP A 566 -8.71 -7.05 -13.42
N MET A 567 -7.71 -7.66 -12.79
CA MET A 567 -6.31 -7.53 -13.19
C MET A 567 -5.94 -8.59 -14.21
N PRO A 568 -5.14 -8.26 -15.24
CA PRO A 568 -4.69 -9.25 -16.24
C PRO A 568 -3.84 -10.36 -15.60
N ASN A 569 -3.05 -10.03 -14.58
CA ASN A 569 -2.10 -10.95 -13.95
C ASN A 569 -2.29 -10.98 -12.43
N ARG A 570 -3.25 -11.78 -11.98
CA ARG A 570 -3.62 -11.92 -10.55
C ARG A 570 -2.47 -12.48 -9.71
N ALA A 571 -1.69 -13.40 -10.29
CA ALA A 571 -0.55 -14.05 -9.66
C ALA A 571 0.55 -13.07 -9.25
N VAL A 572 0.76 -12.01 -10.04
CA VAL A 572 1.77 -10.99 -9.76
C VAL A 572 1.27 -9.96 -8.74
N THR A 573 -0.03 -9.65 -8.73
CA THR A 573 -0.58 -8.57 -7.90
C THR A 573 -1.04 -8.99 -6.51
N LEU A 574 -1.40 -10.26 -6.31
CA LEU A 574 -1.93 -10.76 -5.05
C LEU A 574 -1.02 -10.38 -3.86
N GLY A 575 -1.62 -9.76 -2.85
CA GLY A 575 -0.99 -9.35 -1.60
C GLY A 575 -0.30 -7.98 -1.61
N ALA A 576 -0.13 -7.37 -2.79
CA ALA A 576 0.43 -6.03 -2.91
C ALA A 576 -0.45 -4.94 -2.28
N PHE A 577 0.18 -3.83 -1.91
CA PHE A 577 -0.46 -2.58 -1.54
C PHE A 577 -0.33 -1.56 -2.67
N ASN A 578 -1.45 -0.99 -3.11
CA ASN A 578 -1.52 0.06 -4.11
C ASN A 578 -1.12 1.43 -3.55
N GLY A 579 -1.08 2.48 -4.37
CA GLY A 579 -0.68 3.85 -3.99
C GLY A 579 -1.76 4.65 -3.23
N GLY A 580 -3.02 4.21 -3.25
CA GLY A 580 -4.14 4.84 -2.56
C GLY A 580 -5.49 4.46 -3.16
N ILE A 581 -6.55 5.15 -2.74
CA ILE A 581 -7.93 4.77 -3.12
C ILE A 581 -8.25 4.85 -4.62
N TYR A 582 -7.43 5.57 -5.41
CA TYR A 582 -7.50 5.65 -6.88
C TYR A 582 -6.21 5.23 -7.57
N ASP A 583 -5.09 5.26 -6.86
CA ASP A 583 -3.79 4.95 -7.43
C ASP A 583 -3.56 3.46 -7.27
N VAL A 584 -3.69 2.75 -8.38
CA VAL A 584 -3.58 1.30 -8.45
C VAL A 584 -2.14 0.81 -8.54
N GLU A 585 -1.19 1.71 -8.77
CA GLU A 585 0.21 1.33 -8.91
C GLU A 585 0.76 0.77 -7.60
N VAL A 586 1.67 -0.18 -7.73
CA VAL A 586 2.34 -0.82 -6.61
C VAL A 586 3.80 -0.45 -6.62
N ARG A 587 4.33 -0.07 -5.46
CA ARG A 587 5.77 0.00 -5.22
C ARG A 587 6.17 -0.86 -4.04
N ASN A 588 7.40 -1.37 -4.06
CA ASN A 588 7.90 -2.17 -2.94
C ASN A 588 7.80 -1.44 -1.59
N ASP A 589 8.03 -0.12 -1.56
CA ASP A 589 7.91 0.68 -0.34
C ASP A 589 6.47 0.83 0.16
N TYR A 590 5.47 0.68 -0.71
CA TYR A 590 4.06 0.65 -0.29
C TYR A 590 3.79 -0.61 0.55
N VAL A 591 4.26 -1.75 0.05
CA VAL A 591 4.07 -3.06 0.68
C VAL A 591 4.94 -3.19 1.94
N GLN A 592 6.19 -2.75 1.87
CA GLN A 592 7.11 -2.65 3.00
C GLN A 592 6.43 -1.95 4.16
N HIS A 593 6.02 -0.69 3.94
CA HIS A 593 5.54 0.12 5.05
C HIS A 593 4.23 -0.40 5.63
N ALA A 594 3.35 -0.89 4.76
CA ALA A 594 2.08 -1.45 5.18
C ALA A 594 2.28 -2.70 6.05
N MET A 595 3.16 -3.62 5.62
CA MET A 595 3.46 -4.84 6.36
C MET A 595 4.08 -4.55 7.73
N SER A 596 5.06 -3.65 7.81
CA SER A 596 5.69 -3.27 9.08
C SER A 596 4.69 -2.65 10.07
N ALA A 597 3.77 -1.80 9.60
CA ALA A 597 2.71 -1.24 10.43
C ALA A 597 1.69 -2.29 10.90
N LEU A 598 1.30 -3.24 10.02
CA LEU A 598 0.36 -4.31 10.36
C LEU A 598 0.93 -5.24 11.43
N LEU A 599 2.19 -5.69 11.29
CA LEU A 599 2.88 -6.49 12.29
C LEU A 599 3.00 -5.75 13.63
N GLY A 600 3.24 -4.44 13.59
CA GLY A 600 3.27 -3.58 14.76
C GLY A 600 1.92 -3.50 15.48
N MET A 601 0.83 -3.30 14.74
CA MET A 601 -0.52 -3.25 15.30
C MET A 601 -0.95 -4.63 15.84
N GLU A 602 -0.67 -5.72 15.12
CA GLU A 602 -0.89 -7.10 15.57
C GLU A 602 -0.23 -7.33 16.94
N ARG A 603 1.04 -6.93 17.09
CA ARG A 603 1.76 -7.04 18.36
C ARG A 603 1.09 -6.27 19.50
N HIS A 604 0.67 -5.03 19.26
CA HIS A 604 -0.01 -4.22 20.28
C HIS A 604 -1.38 -4.79 20.69
N LEU A 605 -2.08 -5.46 19.77
CA LEU A 605 -3.32 -6.19 20.06
C LEU A 605 -3.04 -7.48 20.85
N ALA A 606 -2.05 -8.27 20.43
CA ALA A 606 -1.66 -9.50 21.12
C ALA A 606 -1.20 -9.24 22.56
N GLN A 607 -0.47 -8.14 22.79
CA GLN A 607 -0.06 -7.73 24.14
C GLN A 607 -1.25 -7.48 25.07
N SER A 608 -2.35 -6.92 24.55
CA SER A 608 -3.60 -6.73 25.32
C SER A 608 -4.29 -8.05 25.69
N GLN A 609 -3.88 -9.15 25.05
CA GLN A 609 -4.32 -10.52 25.29
C GLN A 609 -3.23 -11.36 25.99
N GLU A 610 -2.24 -10.71 26.61
CA GLU A 610 -1.12 -11.36 27.31
C GLU A 610 -0.26 -12.28 26.42
N ARG A 611 -0.27 -12.05 25.11
CA ARG A 611 0.56 -12.76 24.12
C ARG A 611 1.71 -11.87 23.66
N GLU A 612 2.95 -12.33 23.84
CA GLU A 612 4.14 -11.63 23.37
C GLU A 612 4.45 -12.02 21.92
N LEU A 613 4.52 -11.01 21.03
CA LEU A 613 4.92 -11.16 19.62
C LEU A 613 6.21 -10.37 19.36
N PRO A 614 7.03 -10.76 18.36
CA PRO A 614 8.34 -10.16 18.15
C PRO A 614 8.27 -8.74 17.58
N GLY A 615 9.32 -7.97 17.86
CA GLY A 615 9.54 -6.63 17.32
C GLY A 615 9.41 -5.50 18.36
N GLY A 616 9.96 -4.35 18.01
CA GLY A 616 10.04 -3.18 18.89
C GLY A 616 11.26 -3.21 19.83
N PRO A 617 11.55 -2.08 20.50
CA PRO A 617 12.78 -1.88 21.25
C PRO A 617 12.97 -2.85 22.43
N SER A 618 11.92 -3.14 23.20
CA SER A 618 11.99 -4.10 24.31
C SER A 618 12.33 -5.52 23.82
N TRP A 619 11.77 -5.92 22.68
CA TRP A 619 12.06 -7.21 22.07
C TRP A 619 13.52 -7.30 21.63
N SER A 620 14.02 -6.32 20.87
CA SER A 620 15.42 -6.31 20.40
C SER A 620 16.42 -6.42 21.55
N ARG A 621 16.15 -5.76 22.69
CA ARG A 621 16.98 -5.90 23.91
C ARG A 621 16.92 -7.32 24.51
N LYS A 622 15.74 -7.94 24.52
CA LYS A 622 15.54 -9.31 25.02
C LYS A 622 16.29 -10.34 24.18
N ILE A 623 16.08 -10.33 22.85
CA ILE A 623 16.74 -11.28 21.94
C ILE A 623 18.24 -11.01 21.76
N ALA A 624 18.71 -9.81 22.14
CA ALA A 624 20.14 -9.58 22.32
C ALA A 624 20.76 -10.53 23.37
N GLN A 625 19.94 -11.18 24.21
CA GLN A 625 20.35 -12.01 25.34
C GLN A 625 19.66 -13.39 25.40
N SER A 626 18.78 -13.74 24.45
CA SER A 626 17.96 -14.97 24.49
C SER A 626 17.80 -15.63 23.12
N GLU A 627 17.17 -16.81 23.10
CA GLU A 627 16.69 -17.44 21.87
C GLU A 627 15.62 -16.57 21.18
N GLY A 628 15.49 -16.74 19.85
CA GLY A 628 14.58 -15.97 19.00
C GLY A 628 13.11 -16.36 19.13
N PHE A 629 12.25 -15.76 18.30
CA PHE A 629 10.83 -16.14 18.23
C PHE A 629 10.69 -17.46 17.46
N PRO A 630 9.93 -18.46 17.96
CA PRO A 630 9.85 -19.79 17.35
C PRO A 630 9.16 -19.81 15.97
N GLY A 631 8.44 -18.75 15.59
CA GLY A 631 7.66 -18.69 14.37
C GLY A 631 6.28 -19.33 14.51
N LEU A 632 5.62 -19.56 13.38
CA LEU A 632 4.32 -20.23 13.30
C LEU A 632 4.49 -21.72 13.03
N GLU A 633 3.51 -22.52 13.45
CA GLU A 633 3.49 -23.94 13.07
C GLU A 633 3.30 -24.09 11.55
N GLN A 634 3.80 -25.20 10.98
CA GLN A 634 3.72 -25.45 9.54
C GLN A 634 2.28 -25.49 9.00
N GLN A 635 1.31 -25.93 9.80
CA GLN A 635 -0.09 -25.93 9.38
C GLN A 635 -0.71 -24.54 9.39
N GLU A 636 -0.32 -23.69 10.35
CA GLU A 636 -0.79 -22.30 10.41
C GLU A 636 -0.27 -21.50 9.21
N ILE A 637 1.03 -21.61 8.90
CA ILE A 637 1.61 -20.91 7.73
C ILE A 637 0.98 -21.41 6.42
N LYS A 638 0.72 -22.72 6.29
CA LYS A 638 0.02 -23.27 5.12
C LYS A 638 -1.40 -22.72 5.00
N GLY A 639 -2.13 -22.59 6.11
CA GLY A 639 -3.45 -21.97 6.14
C GLY A 639 -3.43 -20.52 5.67
N LEU A 640 -2.49 -19.72 6.19
CA LEU A 640 -2.34 -18.30 5.85
C LEU A 640 -1.92 -18.10 4.38
N ARG A 641 -1.21 -19.06 3.78
CA ARG A 641 -0.69 -18.98 2.41
C ARG A 641 -1.53 -19.70 1.37
N ARG A 642 -2.65 -20.31 1.76
CA ARG A 642 -3.54 -21.07 0.87
C ARG A 642 -3.84 -20.34 -0.43
N TRP A 643 -4.29 -19.08 -0.34
CA TRP A 643 -4.63 -18.29 -1.53
C TRP A 643 -3.42 -17.97 -2.42
N THR A 644 -2.28 -17.70 -1.79
CA THR A 644 -1.02 -17.49 -2.51
C THR A 644 -0.69 -18.74 -3.33
N GLU A 645 -0.70 -19.91 -2.69
CA GLU A 645 -0.37 -21.20 -3.31
C GLU A 645 -1.37 -21.61 -4.41
N GLU A 646 -2.64 -21.20 -4.29
CA GLU A 646 -3.68 -21.44 -5.31
C GLU A 646 -3.54 -20.51 -6.53
N ILE A 647 -3.13 -19.24 -6.34
CA ILE A 647 -3.20 -18.21 -7.40
C ILE A 647 -1.84 -17.96 -8.08
N ARG A 648 -0.72 -18.07 -7.37
CA ARG A 648 0.61 -17.82 -7.95
C ARG A 648 1.44 -19.10 -8.07
N PRO A 649 2.32 -19.20 -9.08
CA PRO A 649 3.27 -20.29 -9.15
C PRO A 649 4.29 -20.23 -8.00
N THR A 650 4.88 -21.38 -7.69
CA THR A 650 6.00 -21.51 -6.75
C THR A 650 7.18 -20.65 -7.21
N THR A 651 7.75 -19.87 -6.29
CA THR A 651 8.97 -19.08 -6.52
C THR A 651 10.23 -19.94 -6.40
N ALA A 652 11.36 -19.43 -6.90
CA ALA A 652 12.67 -20.03 -6.70
C ALA A 652 13.08 -20.16 -5.22
N TRP A 653 12.45 -19.39 -4.32
CA TRP A 653 12.77 -19.39 -2.88
C TRP A 653 12.06 -20.50 -2.10
N GLU A 654 10.97 -21.03 -2.67
CA GLU A 654 10.13 -22.07 -2.08
C GLU A 654 10.47 -23.47 -2.57
N VAL A 655 11.26 -23.56 -3.64
CA VAL A 655 11.82 -24.85 -4.08
C VAL A 655 12.88 -25.26 -3.07
N ASP A 656 12.70 -26.44 -2.49
CA ASP A 656 13.66 -27.01 -1.56
C ASP A 656 14.79 -27.67 -2.35
N ASP A 657 15.82 -26.88 -2.69
CA ASP A 657 17.05 -27.43 -3.25
C ASP A 657 17.77 -28.22 -2.15
N GLY A 658 17.53 -29.53 -2.09
CA GLY A 658 18.29 -30.49 -1.27
C GLY A 658 19.78 -30.62 -1.66
N ALA A 659 20.41 -29.53 -2.13
CA ALA A 659 21.73 -29.50 -2.75
C ALA A 659 22.69 -28.47 -2.10
N ASN A 660 22.49 -28.14 -0.82
CA ASN A 660 23.48 -27.43 0.01
C ASN A 660 23.97 -28.29 1.18
N GLN A 661 24.15 -29.60 0.96
CA GLN A 661 25.10 -30.36 1.79
C GLN A 661 26.51 -29.98 1.34
N ALA A 662 27.28 -29.45 2.28
CA ALA A 662 28.71 -29.20 2.13
C ALA A 662 29.40 -30.44 1.51
N PRO A 663 30.43 -30.28 0.66
CA PRO A 663 31.20 -31.43 0.21
C PRO A 663 31.82 -32.09 1.44
N GLU A 664 31.37 -33.31 1.75
CA GLU A 664 32.00 -34.18 2.73
C GLU A 664 33.48 -34.31 2.33
N THR A 665 34.34 -33.75 3.18
CA THR A 665 35.76 -34.06 3.17
C THR A 665 35.94 -35.52 3.59
N ALA A 666 36.43 -36.37 2.70
CA ALA A 666 37.50 -37.35 2.97
C ALA A 666 37.75 -38.31 1.79
N PRO A 667 38.95 -38.93 1.69
CA PRO A 667 40.22 -38.63 2.34
C PRO A 667 41.22 -37.89 1.44
#